data_AF-A0A5D6YDE3-F1
#
_entry.id   AF-A0A5D6YDE3-F1
#
_cell.length_a   1.000
_cell.length_b   1.000
_cell.length_c   1.000
_cell.angle_alpha   90.00
_cell.angle_beta   90.00
_cell.angle_gamma   90.00
#
_symmetry.space_group_name_H-M   'P 1'
#
loop_
_entity.id
_entity.type
_entity.pdbx_description
1 polymer ?
#
loop_
_entity_poly.entity_id
_entity_poly.type
_entity_poly.pdbx_seq_one_letter_code
_entity_poly.pdbx_strand_id
1 'polypeptide(L)'
;MWAAARGRLCRRASSSLRAAPAPPPFALRSTLWVPTEKEVPADAAIPSHQLLVRGGFVRKSGHGTFAFLPLGRRVVAKLEALIDAEMRAIRGNKIDLPLITPAELWQQSGRWQARGPELMTFADRRAALHVLAPTHEESVTSLVASHFAPGSHVGGSLRLYQVGKKFRDEIRPRFGLLRAREFVMKDMYSFDASFEAALETYADVVRAYEAILVTRLRLPVAKVEADSGAIGGSLSHEFHVVADVGEDAILSCATPACGYAANVEKAVGVLPSDAARASATATAAADNDNDELPRRDSSERIQQLLHARDVRVWQALAALGGGSDSDAPAPFTVKVLREHADSGDNDNDSADSGAVGDAEPPRYAVVFARRDREVNALSLKSFFGGEELEAVSASALAALDVAHVQLSVFVDDSLDADTTADATGAALLVARAAAAFDAPDGPVRVHRGHFRVARAGDGCPRCSSHAPLQAKRGIEVGHVFYLGTKYSKPFGVTSGGGPGERDSVLEMGCYGMGVSRLLAAAVEVAHDARGIVWPTAIAPYKVVVLAIGSSSADEPLAQTAVAIARELASGAVAGLDPDDVLLDDRWRERPGSKLAESELLGFPFRVVVGQRFAREGLVEVQTRATLAKDFSGVTTSPCIALVMSLSLSLLLLALQIIGMATVVAHPPPVARELQVVYSSEHHVLFCRDCADLLLEGSVVIPHQSPFNPTKFFVTSALVFAIPNDGSHALYNAHELQGKIAVFTRGKVSVVHKARVAQAAGAVAALVFDSDQCDPGAMHCHRTVGVSPLVGDDNNDRSRNAAHSRRIGPFHDDPPSEWLPVTIPVAMVSADDGARLRSFMDYVAVEVNGEMNWYVGV
;
A
#
# COMPACT_ATOMS: atom_id res chain seq x y z
N MET A 1 41.17 70.76 6.72
CA MET A 1 41.82 69.94 5.67
C MET A 1 41.27 68.50 5.57
N TRP A 2 40.06 68.19 6.05
CA TRP A 2 39.46 66.83 5.96
C TRP A 2 37.96 66.80 5.58
N ALA A 3 37.42 67.90 5.02
CA ALA A 3 36.01 67.98 4.58
C ALA A 3 35.82 68.15 3.06
N ALA A 4 36.90 68.34 2.29
CA ALA A 4 36.84 68.60 0.84
C ALA A 4 37.07 67.36 -0.04
N ALA A 5 37.31 66.18 0.55
CA ALA A 5 37.64 64.95 -0.19
C ALA A 5 36.44 64.04 -0.50
N ARG A 6 35.26 64.27 0.10
CA ARG A 6 34.06 63.43 -0.15
C ARG A 6 33.26 63.81 -1.41
N GLY A 7 33.52 64.98 -2.01
CA GLY A 7 32.74 65.48 -3.15
C GLY A 7 33.20 65.02 -4.54
N ARG A 8 34.34 64.33 -4.68
CA ARG A 8 34.93 64.03 -6.00
C ARG A 8 35.08 62.53 -6.33
N LEU A 9 34.73 61.62 -5.43
CA LEU A 9 34.74 60.17 -5.70
C LEU A 9 33.35 59.57 -6.00
N CYS A 10 32.25 60.32 -5.83
CA CYS A 10 30.89 59.85 -6.16
C CYS A 10 30.39 60.28 -7.56
N ARG A 11 31.25 60.67 -8.51
CA ARG A 11 30.82 61.07 -9.87
C ARG A 11 31.48 60.31 -11.03
N ARG A 12 32.18 59.21 -10.77
CA ARG A 12 32.72 58.32 -11.82
C ARG A 12 32.55 56.84 -11.46
N ALA A 13 31.31 56.42 -11.28
CA ALA A 13 30.90 55.02 -11.35
C ALA A 13 29.37 54.92 -11.56
N SER A 14 28.81 55.74 -12.46
CA SER A 14 27.44 55.58 -12.96
C SER A 14 27.43 55.13 -14.42
N SER A 15 28.46 54.39 -14.84
CA SER A 15 28.44 53.61 -16.07
C SER A 15 27.70 52.31 -15.80
N SER A 16 26.39 52.32 -16.05
CA SER A 16 25.58 51.16 -16.43
C SER A 16 26.04 49.79 -15.89
N LEU A 17 25.83 49.54 -14.60
CA LEU A 17 25.45 48.18 -14.22
C LEU A 17 24.04 48.01 -14.77
N ARG A 18 23.93 47.56 -16.04
CA ARG A 18 22.67 46.99 -16.53
C ARG A 18 22.33 45.90 -15.52
N ALA A 19 21.25 46.09 -14.77
CA ALA A 19 20.69 45.02 -13.97
C ALA A 19 20.62 43.79 -14.87
N ALA A 20 21.23 42.68 -14.45
CA ALA A 20 21.10 41.44 -15.19
C ALA A 20 19.59 41.21 -15.40
N PRO A 21 19.14 40.91 -16.63
CA PRO A 21 17.73 40.68 -16.87
C PRO A 21 17.25 39.61 -15.89
N ALA A 22 16.09 39.86 -15.27
CA ALA A 22 15.49 38.90 -14.35
C ALA A 22 15.39 37.54 -15.07
N PRO A 23 15.67 36.43 -14.37
CA PRO A 23 15.55 35.11 -14.96
C PRO A 23 14.11 34.91 -15.48
N PRO A 24 13.93 34.19 -16.60
CA PRO A 24 12.60 33.92 -17.13
C PRO A 24 11.77 33.12 -16.10
N PRO A 25 10.43 33.22 -16.13
CA PRO A 25 9.55 32.50 -15.21
C PRO A 25 9.47 30.98 -15.49
N PHE A 26 10.30 30.46 -16.39
CA PHE A 26 10.36 29.05 -16.81
C PHE A 26 11.82 28.60 -16.88
N ALA A 27 12.05 27.29 -16.83
CA ALA A 27 13.39 26.73 -16.93
C ALA A 27 13.92 26.78 -18.38
N LEU A 28 15.24 26.88 -18.53
CA LEU A 28 15.92 26.84 -19.83
C LEU A 28 16.73 25.54 -19.95
N ARG A 29 16.54 24.80 -21.03
CA ARG A 29 17.28 23.54 -21.27
C ARG A 29 18.78 23.77 -21.38
N SER A 30 19.23 24.91 -21.89
CA SER A 30 20.65 25.26 -22.05
C SER A 30 21.40 25.48 -20.73
N THR A 31 20.68 25.87 -19.66
CA THR A 31 21.27 26.10 -18.33
C THR A 31 21.18 24.86 -17.43
N LEU A 32 20.29 23.92 -17.77
CA LEU A 32 20.17 22.65 -17.06
C LEU A 32 21.29 21.68 -17.47
N TRP A 33 22.03 21.18 -16.49
CA TRP A 33 22.96 20.08 -16.70
C TRP A 33 22.19 18.76 -16.78
N VAL A 34 21.94 18.32 -18.01
CA VAL A 34 21.28 17.04 -18.34
C VAL A 34 22.16 16.31 -19.36
N PRO A 35 23.16 15.54 -18.89
CA PRO A 35 24.07 14.80 -19.76
C PRO A 35 23.37 13.53 -20.26
N THR A 36 22.72 13.61 -21.42
CA THR A 36 22.06 12.45 -22.02
C THR A 36 23.05 11.56 -22.76
N GLU A 37 22.84 10.24 -22.70
CA GLU A 37 23.70 9.24 -23.34
C GLU A 37 22.91 8.44 -24.38
N LYS A 38 23.55 8.20 -25.54
CA LYS A 38 22.94 7.43 -26.63
C LYS A 38 22.97 5.94 -26.35
N GLU A 39 24.11 5.45 -25.87
CA GLU A 39 24.37 4.06 -25.61
C GLU A 39 23.83 3.63 -24.24
N VAL A 40 23.44 2.37 -24.14
CA VAL A 40 23.01 1.77 -22.88
C VAL A 40 24.25 1.42 -22.05
N PRO A 41 24.31 1.77 -20.76
CA PRO A 41 25.41 1.36 -19.90
C PRO A 41 25.52 -0.16 -19.85
N ALA A 42 26.73 -0.70 -20.03
CA ALA A 42 26.95 -2.15 -20.08
C ALA A 42 26.60 -2.87 -18.76
N ASP A 43 26.64 -2.17 -17.63
CA ASP A 43 26.32 -2.69 -16.30
C ASP A 43 24.85 -2.48 -15.88
N ALA A 44 24.01 -1.91 -16.76
CA ALA A 44 22.59 -1.66 -16.49
C ALA A 44 21.71 -2.79 -17.04
N ALA A 45 21.30 -3.70 -16.16
CA ALA A 45 20.53 -4.89 -16.53
C ALA A 45 19.03 -4.66 -16.81
N ILE A 46 18.42 -3.62 -16.23
CA ILE A 46 16.96 -3.40 -16.31
C ILE A 46 16.61 -2.03 -16.93
N PRO A 47 15.43 -1.89 -17.58
CA PRO A 47 15.02 -0.67 -18.25
C PRO A 47 15.10 0.59 -17.38
N SER A 48 14.58 0.56 -16.15
CA SER A 48 14.63 1.75 -15.27
C SER A 48 16.05 2.24 -15.01
N HIS A 49 16.98 1.33 -14.72
CA HIS A 49 18.40 1.67 -14.51
C HIS A 49 19.02 2.25 -15.80
N GLN A 50 18.78 1.62 -16.95
CA GLN A 50 19.28 2.08 -18.24
C GLN A 50 18.77 3.48 -18.58
N LEU A 51 17.47 3.71 -18.42
CA LEU A 51 16.81 4.98 -18.76
C LEU A 51 17.21 6.10 -17.80
N LEU A 52 17.34 5.84 -16.50
CA LEU A 52 17.75 6.86 -15.53
C LEU A 52 19.20 7.32 -15.74
N VAL A 53 20.10 6.41 -16.15
CA VAL A 53 21.47 6.80 -16.52
C VAL A 53 21.47 7.53 -17.87
N ARG A 54 20.85 6.94 -18.91
CA ARG A 54 20.80 7.55 -20.26
C ARG A 54 20.13 8.91 -20.28
N GLY A 55 19.08 9.10 -19.50
CA GLY A 55 18.36 10.37 -19.36
C GLY A 55 19.09 11.42 -18.51
N GLY A 56 20.25 11.10 -17.93
CA GLY A 56 20.97 12.05 -17.09
C GLY A 56 20.27 12.35 -15.77
N PHE A 57 19.53 11.39 -15.20
CA PHE A 57 18.90 11.52 -13.88
C PHE A 57 19.85 11.11 -12.75
N VAL A 58 20.65 10.06 -13.00
CA VAL A 58 21.65 9.58 -12.05
C VAL A 58 22.97 9.22 -12.74
N ARG A 59 24.06 9.20 -11.96
CA ARG A 59 25.34 8.61 -12.36
C ARG A 59 25.86 7.70 -11.26
N LYS A 60 26.45 6.57 -11.66
CA LYS A 60 27.08 5.64 -10.73
C LYS A 60 28.33 6.30 -10.12
N SER A 61 28.39 6.37 -8.81
CA SER A 61 29.55 6.86 -8.05
C SER A 61 30.43 5.71 -7.54
N GLY A 62 29.85 4.52 -7.39
CA GLY A 62 30.51 3.31 -6.93
C GLY A 62 29.56 2.12 -6.95
N HIS A 63 29.95 1.01 -6.34
CA HIS A 63 29.09 -0.18 -6.23
C HIS A 63 27.89 0.14 -5.33
N GLY A 64 26.69 0.13 -5.92
CA GLY A 64 25.44 0.45 -5.20
C GLY A 64 25.30 1.90 -4.75
N THR A 65 26.06 2.85 -5.32
CA THR A 65 25.97 4.27 -4.95
C THR A 65 25.82 5.16 -6.18
N PHE A 66 24.91 6.13 -6.11
CA PHE A 66 24.51 6.95 -7.24
C PHE A 66 24.46 8.43 -6.87
N ALA A 67 25.03 9.27 -7.73
CA ALA A 67 24.81 10.72 -7.72
C ALA A 67 23.49 11.05 -8.42
N PHE A 68 22.60 11.77 -7.73
CA PHE A 68 21.40 12.33 -8.35
C PHE A 68 21.74 13.65 -9.06
N LEU A 69 21.48 13.70 -10.37
CA LEU A 69 21.64 14.87 -11.21
C LEU A 69 20.40 15.79 -11.11
N PRO A 70 20.41 17.02 -11.69
CA PRO A 70 19.33 17.99 -11.48
C PRO A 70 17.92 17.46 -11.73
N LEU A 71 17.68 16.70 -12.81
CA LEU A 71 16.36 16.11 -13.06
C LEU A 71 15.99 15.04 -12.02
N GLY A 72 16.93 14.16 -11.66
CA GLY A 72 16.71 13.14 -10.62
C GLY A 72 16.41 13.76 -9.25
N ARG A 73 17.14 14.81 -8.87
CA ARG A 73 16.88 15.58 -7.64
C ARG A 73 15.52 16.24 -7.66
N ARG A 74 15.08 16.79 -8.80
CA ARG A 74 13.76 17.39 -8.96
C ARG A 74 12.64 16.36 -8.80
N VAL A 75 12.78 15.16 -9.37
CA VAL A 75 11.81 14.07 -9.19
C VAL A 75 11.72 13.63 -7.72
N VAL A 76 12.87 13.45 -7.05
CA VAL A 76 12.89 13.12 -5.60
C VAL A 76 12.23 14.22 -4.77
N ALA A 77 12.48 15.50 -5.07
CA ALA A 77 11.85 16.61 -4.35
C ALA A 77 10.32 16.64 -4.54
N LYS A 78 9.82 16.27 -5.73
CA LYS A 78 8.37 16.14 -5.97
C LYS A 78 7.75 14.95 -5.24
N LEU A 79 8.44 13.81 -5.21
CA LEU A 79 8.04 12.67 -4.40
C LEU A 79 7.99 13.03 -2.92
N GLU A 80 9.02 13.71 -2.42
CA GLU A 80 9.08 14.18 -1.03
C GLU A 80 7.94 15.16 -0.72
N ALA A 81 7.67 16.14 -1.57
CA ALA A 81 6.56 17.07 -1.38
C ALA A 81 5.18 16.37 -1.36
N LEU A 82 5.01 15.35 -2.20
CA LEU A 82 3.81 14.51 -2.23
C LEU A 82 3.68 13.71 -0.93
N ILE A 83 4.75 13.02 -0.51
CA ILE A 83 4.78 12.25 0.73
C ILE A 83 4.51 13.15 1.94
N ASP A 84 5.16 14.32 2.01
CA ASP A 84 4.97 15.30 3.06
C ASP A 84 3.50 15.75 3.19
N ALA A 85 2.80 15.94 2.06
CA ALA A 85 1.38 16.32 2.08
C ALA A 85 0.53 15.23 2.75
N GLU A 86 0.74 13.96 2.39
CA GLU A 86 -0.01 12.82 2.94
C GLU A 86 0.38 12.53 4.40
N MET A 87 1.65 12.68 4.77
CA MET A 87 2.09 12.53 6.17
C MET A 87 1.53 13.65 7.06
N ARG A 88 1.46 14.90 6.58
CA ARG A 88 0.83 15.99 7.34
C ARG A 88 -0.68 15.79 7.51
N ALA A 89 -1.36 15.23 6.51
CA ALA A 89 -2.79 14.93 6.60
C ALA A 89 -3.11 13.96 7.75
N ILE A 90 -2.17 13.07 8.09
CA ILE A 90 -2.27 12.14 9.22
C ILE A 90 -1.53 12.64 10.48
N ARG A 91 -1.36 13.96 10.64
CA ARG A 91 -0.71 14.61 11.80
C ARG A 91 0.75 14.21 12.03
N GLY A 92 1.44 13.76 10.98
CA GLY A 92 2.87 13.47 11.02
C GLY A 92 3.71 14.75 11.12
N ASN A 93 4.70 14.73 12.00
CA ASN A 93 5.64 15.84 12.22
C ASN A 93 6.98 15.49 11.60
N LYS A 94 7.45 16.33 10.67
CA LYS A 94 8.72 16.10 9.97
C LYS A 94 9.89 16.47 10.87
N ILE A 95 10.87 15.59 10.96
CA ILE A 95 12.15 15.75 11.67
C ILE A 95 13.29 15.30 10.76
N ASP A 96 14.53 15.58 11.15
CA ASP A 96 15.74 15.05 10.50
C ASP A 96 16.61 14.37 11.55
N LEU A 97 16.91 13.08 11.36
CA LEU A 97 17.76 12.30 12.24
C LEU A 97 19.16 12.12 11.61
N PRO A 98 20.23 12.08 12.44
CA PRO A 98 21.59 11.86 11.94
C PRO A 98 21.72 10.51 11.22
N LEU A 99 22.43 10.48 10.09
CA LEU A 99 22.80 9.22 9.43
C LEU A 99 23.83 8.42 10.24
N ILE A 100 24.69 9.11 11.00
CA ILE A 100 25.68 8.48 11.87
C ILE A 100 25.06 8.36 13.26
N THR A 101 24.98 7.13 13.77
CA THR A 101 24.37 6.84 15.07
C THR A 101 25.35 6.10 15.98
N PRO A 102 25.39 6.41 17.29
CA PRO A 102 26.28 5.74 18.24
C PRO A 102 25.93 4.25 18.38
N ALA A 103 26.94 3.38 18.49
CA ALA A 103 26.75 1.94 18.65
C ALA A 103 25.95 1.58 19.92
N GLU A 104 26.03 2.42 20.96
CA GLU A 104 25.35 2.24 22.24
C GLU A 104 23.83 2.16 22.07
N LEU A 105 23.26 2.91 21.13
CA LEU A 105 21.82 2.87 20.85
C LEU A 105 21.39 1.50 20.30
N TRP A 106 22.21 0.91 19.43
CA TRP A 106 21.97 -0.41 18.83
C TRP A 106 22.19 -1.54 19.84
N GLN A 107 23.12 -1.34 20.78
CA GLN A 107 23.32 -2.26 21.90
C GLN A 107 22.13 -2.25 22.84
N GLN A 108 21.60 -1.06 23.15
CA GLN A 108 20.42 -0.90 24.00
C GLN A 108 19.16 -1.53 23.40
N SER A 109 19.01 -1.54 22.07
CA SER A 109 17.89 -2.23 21.40
C SER A 109 18.09 -3.74 21.24
N GLY A 110 19.29 -4.27 21.52
CA GLY A 110 19.67 -5.65 21.27
C GLY A 110 19.99 -5.97 19.80
N ARG A 111 19.83 -5.01 18.88
CA ARG A 111 20.12 -5.21 17.44
C ARG A 111 21.61 -5.20 17.11
N TRP A 112 22.46 -4.79 18.06
CA TRP A 112 23.91 -4.88 17.91
C TRP A 112 24.40 -6.33 17.89
N GLN A 113 23.82 -7.22 18.68
CA GLN A 113 24.23 -8.62 18.79
C GLN A 113 23.79 -9.38 17.54
N ALA A 114 22.56 -9.17 17.09
CA ALA A 114 22.02 -9.66 15.82
C ALA A 114 22.56 -8.92 14.58
N ARG A 115 23.67 -8.18 14.69
CA ARG A 115 24.21 -7.42 13.56
C ARG A 115 24.76 -8.36 12.50
N GLY A 116 24.07 -8.42 11.36
CA GLY A 116 24.61 -9.01 10.15
C GLY A 116 25.68 -8.13 9.49
N PRO A 117 26.37 -8.63 8.45
CA PRO A 117 27.37 -7.86 7.70
C PRO A 117 26.77 -6.63 6.98
N GLU A 118 25.45 -6.55 6.84
CA GLU A 118 24.76 -5.41 6.24
C GLU A 118 24.81 -4.12 7.09
N LEU A 119 25.04 -4.26 8.41
CA LEU A 119 25.15 -3.11 9.32
C LEU A 119 26.56 -2.54 9.26
N MET A 120 26.74 -1.49 8.46
CA MET A 120 28.04 -0.83 8.31
C MET A 120 28.43 -0.09 9.58
N THR A 121 29.57 -0.47 10.16
CA THR A 121 30.15 0.16 11.35
C THR A 121 31.50 0.80 11.04
N PHE A 122 31.83 1.86 11.76
CA PHE A 122 33.15 2.50 11.66
C PHE A 122 33.54 3.14 12.98
N ALA A 123 34.84 3.21 13.24
CA ALA A 123 35.39 3.92 14.39
C ALA A 123 35.68 5.38 14.03
N ASP A 124 35.39 6.31 14.93
CA ASP A 124 35.87 7.68 14.81
C ASP A 124 37.33 7.84 15.28
N ARG A 125 37.84 9.07 15.26
CA ARG A 125 39.22 9.38 15.68
C ARG A 125 39.51 9.15 17.18
N ARG A 126 38.49 8.92 18.00
CA ARG A 126 38.58 8.56 19.42
C ARG A 126 38.36 7.05 19.63
N ALA A 127 38.30 6.28 18.56
CA ALA A 127 37.95 4.86 18.55
C ALA A 127 36.53 4.55 19.04
N ALA A 128 35.63 5.54 19.09
CA ALA A 128 34.22 5.30 19.37
C ALA A 128 33.55 4.69 18.14
N LEU A 129 32.77 3.63 18.34
CA LEU A 129 32.08 2.92 17.26
C LEU A 129 30.77 3.59 16.91
N HIS A 130 30.56 3.78 15.61
CA HIS A 130 29.36 4.35 15.03
C HIS A 130 28.79 3.44 13.96
N VAL A 131 27.50 3.61 13.69
CA VAL A 131 26.74 2.91 12.67
C VAL A 131 26.30 3.91 11.62
N LEU A 132 26.48 3.58 10.33
CA LEU A 132 25.74 4.26 9.26
C LEU A 132 24.33 3.69 9.22
N ALA A 133 23.36 4.49 9.67
CA ALA A 133 22.01 4.04 9.98
C ALA A 133 21.29 3.46 8.73
N PRO A 134 20.93 2.16 8.74
CA PRO A 134 20.05 1.56 7.72
C PRO A 134 18.57 1.90 7.94
N THR A 135 18.23 2.33 9.17
CA THR A 135 16.93 2.74 9.71
C THR A 135 17.19 3.45 11.06
N HIS A 136 16.15 3.99 11.70
CA HIS A 136 16.26 4.94 12.82
C HIS A 136 15.39 4.62 14.04
N GLU A 137 14.92 3.37 14.23
CA GLU A 137 14.10 3.00 15.40
C GLU A 137 14.76 3.39 16.74
N GLU A 138 16.06 3.13 16.89
CA GLU A 138 16.78 3.42 18.13
C GLU A 138 16.97 4.92 18.34
N SER A 139 17.30 5.64 17.27
CA SER A 139 17.58 7.08 17.33
C SER A 139 16.35 7.89 17.68
N VAL A 140 15.22 7.59 17.06
CA VAL A 140 13.95 8.28 17.35
C VAL A 140 13.42 7.91 18.74
N THR A 141 13.57 6.66 19.17
CA THR A 141 13.13 6.22 20.50
C THR A 141 13.96 6.89 21.58
N SER A 142 15.28 6.97 21.42
CA SER A 142 16.16 7.70 22.34
C SER A 142 15.81 9.20 22.42
N LEU A 143 15.51 9.83 21.28
CA LEU A 143 15.06 11.22 21.24
C LEU A 143 13.77 11.42 22.04
N VAL A 144 12.77 10.56 21.84
CA VAL A 144 11.49 10.63 22.56
C VAL A 144 11.67 10.34 24.04
N ALA A 145 12.48 9.34 24.41
CA ALA A 145 12.81 9.01 25.80
C ALA A 145 13.39 10.21 26.56
N SER A 146 14.21 11.04 25.91
CA SER A 146 14.81 12.23 26.53
C SER A 146 13.80 13.32 26.89
N HIS A 147 12.60 13.31 26.31
CA HIS A 147 11.57 14.33 26.49
C HIS A 147 10.35 13.84 27.28
N PHE A 148 9.96 12.57 27.08
CA PHE A 148 8.83 11.95 27.76
C PHE A 148 9.31 11.17 28.98
N ALA A 149 9.60 11.92 30.06
CA ALA A 149 9.92 11.36 31.36
C ALA A 149 8.68 10.75 32.04
N PRO A 150 8.87 9.87 33.05
CA PRO A 150 7.80 9.32 33.89
C PRO A 150 6.84 10.42 34.41
N GLY A 151 5.53 10.22 34.25
CA GLY A 151 4.49 11.21 34.58
C GLY A 151 4.10 12.21 33.48
N SER A 152 4.78 12.23 32.32
CA SER A 152 4.38 13.06 31.17
C SER A 152 3.19 12.45 30.43
N HIS A 153 2.14 13.24 30.18
CA HIS A 153 0.94 12.79 29.48
C HIS A 153 1.08 13.02 27.98
N VAL A 154 1.01 11.95 27.19
CA VAL A 154 0.88 12.07 25.73
C VAL A 154 -0.61 12.18 25.41
N GLY A 155 -1.09 13.38 25.10
CA GLY A 155 -2.51 13.63 24.82
C GLY A 155 -3.06 12.98 23.53
N GLY A 156 -2.21 12.30 22.75
CA GLY A 156 -2.56 11.60 21.51
C GLY A 156 -1.34 10.90 20.88
N SER A 157 -1.51 10.23 19.74
CA SER A 157 -0.40 9.58 19.02
C SER A 157 0.67 10.58 18.58
N LEU A 158 1.91 10.43 19.07
CA LEU A 158 3.05 11.20 18.58
C LEU A 158 3.58 10.53 17.30
N ARG A 159 3.51 11.25 16.18
CA ARG A 159 3.90 10.75 14.86
C ARG A 159 5.06 11.57 14.32
N LEU A 160 6.23 10.96 14.19
CA LEU A 160 7.48 11.60 13.74
C LEU A 160 7.95 10.94 12.45
N TYR A 161 8.34 11.70 11.43
CA TYR A 161 8.90 11.13 10.20
C TYR A 161 10.03 11.96 9.63
N GLN A 162 10.89 11.34 8.82
CA GLN A 162 11.92 12.03 8.06
C GLN A 162 11.95 11.53 6.62
N VAL A 163 12.54 12.31 5.71
CA VAL A 163 12.90 11.85 4.37
C VAL A 163 14.40 12.01 4.22
N GLY A 164 15.13 10.94 4.51
CA GLY A 164 16.58 11.00 4.69
C GLY A 164 17.32 9.93 3.92
N LYS A 165 18.64 10.08 3.87
CA LYS A 165 19.52 9.01 3.38
C LYS A 165 19.58 7.87 4.39
N LYS A 166 19.77 6.67 3.87
CA LYS A 166 20.01 5.43 4.62
C LYS A 166 21.18 4.70 3.98
N PHE A 167 21.86 3.88 4.78
CA PHE A 167 22.95 3.05 4.29
C PHE A 167 22.74 1.60 4.73
N ARG A 168 22.72 0.68 3.77
CA ARG A 168 22.74 -0.78 3.99
C ARG A 168 23.91 -1.33 3.21
N ASP A 169 24.79 -2.11 3.84
CA ASP A 169 25.91 -2.72 3.15
C ASP A 169 25.49 -3.96 2.35
N GLU A 170 24.62 -3.73 1.37
CA GLU A 170 24.07 -4.76 0.49
C GLU A 170 25.21 -5.50 -0.22
N ILE A 171 25.29 -6.81 0.00
CA ILE A 171 26.35 -7.68 -0.54
C ILE A 171 26.35 -7.68 -2.07
N ARG A 172 25.17 -7.59 -2.70
CA ARG A 172 25.02 -7.62 -4.16
C ARG A 172 24.09 -6.51 -4.65
N PRO A 173 24.56 -5.24 -4.66
CA PRO A 173 23.78 -4.12 -5.17
C PRO A 173 23.55 -4.31 -6.68
N ARG A 174 22.30 -4.24 -7.10
CA ARG A 174 21.88 -4.52 -8.47
C ARG A 174 20.67 -3.68 -8.84
N PHE A 175 20.33 -3.65 -10.13
CA PHE A 175 19.13 -2.98 -10.61
C PHE A 175 19.08 -1.46 -10.30
N GLY A 176 20.23 -0.81 -10.26
CA GLY A 176 20.32 0.64 -10.10
C GLY A 176 19.83 1.09 -8.72
N LEU A 177 18.83 1.99 -8.72
CA LEU A 177 18.22 2.51 -7.49
C LEU A 177 17.25 1.53 -6.81
N LEU A 178 16.90 0.40 -7.44
CA LEU A 178 16.01 -0.58 -6.82
C LEU A 178 16.70 -1.29 -5.63
N ARG A 179 18.00 -1.59 -5.75
CA ARG A 179 18.78 -2.23 -4.69
C ARG A 179 20.19 -1.64 -4.61
N ALA A 180 20.26 -0.46 -3.98
CA ALA A 180 21.46 0.33 -3.74
C ALA A 180 21.92 0.23 -2.27
N ARG A 181 23.19 0.54 -2.00
CA ARG A 181 23.75 0.62 -0.64
C ARG A 181 23.38 1.92 0.06
N GLU A 182 23.51 3.04 -0.66
CA GLU A 182 23.02 4.34 -0.22
C GLU A 182 21.72 4.68 -0.97
N PHE A 183 20.66 4.97 -0.23
CA PHE A 183 19.34 5.25 -0.80
C PHE A 183 18.58 6.28 0.04
N VAL A 184 17.50 6.84 -0.53
CA VAL A 184 16.63 7.80 0.16
C VAL A 184 15.36 7.08 0.59
N MET A 185 14.97 7.24 1.85
CA MET A 185 13.80 6.62 2.44
C MET A 185 13.00 7.63 3.26
N LYS A 186 11.67 7.53 3.19
CA LYS A 186 10.78 8.11 4.19
C LYS A 186 10.48 7.07 5.25
N ASP A 187 10.93 7.29 6.46
CA ASP A 187 10.69 6.50 7.65
C ASP A 187 9.90 7.32 8.67
N MET A 188 8.79 6.76 9.13
CA MET A 188 7.91 7.34 10.15
C MET A 188 7.82 6.40 11.34
N TYR A 189 7.73 6.97 12.53
CA TYR A 189 7.63 6.29 13.80
C TYR A 189 6.47 6.88 14.61
N SER A 190 5.61 6.02 15.13
CA SER A 190 4.54 6.43 16.04
C SER A 190 4.84 5.99 17.47
N PHE A 191 4.38 6.79 18.42
CA PHE A 191 4.37 6.47 19.84
C PHE A 191 2.94 6.67 20.34
N ASP A 192 2.28 5.56 20.63
CA ASP A 192 0.85 5.46 20.88
C ASP A 192 0.61 5.02 22.32
N ALA A 193 -0.42 5.57 22.97
CA ALA A 193 -0.71 5.29 24.38
C ALA A 193 -1.31 3.89 24.62
N SER A 194 -1.88 3.27 23.57
CA SER A 194 -2.47 1.93 23.63
C SER A 194 -2.35 1.21 22.30
N PHE A 195 -2.62 -0.11 22.33
CA PHE A 195 -2.64 -0.95 21.15
C PHE A 195 -3.66 -0.48 20.11
N GLU A 196 -4.86 -0.09 20.56
CA GLU A 196 -5.93 0.42 19.70
C GLU A 196 -5.50 1.70 18.97
N ALA A 197 -4.86 2.64 19.70
CA ALA A 197 -4.33 3.85 19.09
C ALA A 197 -3.21 3.55 18.07
N ALA A 198 -2.37 2.55 18.34
CA ALA A 198 -1.35 2.08 17.38
C ALA A 198 -1.99 1.48 16.12
N LEU A 199 -3.09 0.74 16.25
CA LEU A 199 -3.85 0.20 15.10
C LEU A 199 -4.52 1.30 14.28
N GLU A 200 -5.06 2.34 14.92
CA GLU A 200 -5.60 3.52 14.22
C GLU A 200 -4.49 4.23 13.43
N THR A 201 -3.33 4.45 14.05
CA THR A 201 -2.16 5.03 13.36
C THR A 201 -1.68 4.15 12.20
N TYR A 202 -1.66 2.83 12.40
CA TYR A 202 -1.34 1.89 11.33
C TYR A 202 -2.29 2.02 10.13
N ALA A 203 -3.60 2.07 10.39
CA ALA A 203 -4.62 2.23 9.36
C ALA A 203 -4.51 3.58 8.63
N ASP A 204 -4.25 4.67 9.37
CA ASP A 204 -4.01 6.00 8.79
C ASP A 204 -2.83 5.99 7.81
N VAL A 205 -1.71 5.36 8.21
CA VAL A 205 -0.51 5.29 7.37
C VAL A 205 -0.74 4.40 6.14
N VAL A 206 -1.46 3.29 6.29
CA VAL A 206 -1.86 2.43 5.15
C VAL A 206 -2.67 3.24 4.13
N ARG A 207 -3.70 3.98 4.58
CA ARG A 207 -4.50 4.84 3.68
C ARG A 207 -3.65 5.92 3.02
N ALA A 208 -2.72 6.54 3.76
CA ALA A 208 -1.79 7.52 3.19
C ALA A 208 -0.89 6.88 2.11
N TYR A 209 -0.39 5.67 2.30
CA TYR A 209 0.43 4.98 1.30
C TYR A 209 -0.38 4.62 0.05
N GLU A 210 -1.62 4.15 0.23
CA GLU A 210 -2.54 3.89 -0.89
C GLU A 210 -2.85 5.18 -1.66
N ALA A 211 -3.06 6.31 -0.96
CA ALA A 211 -3.24 7.61 -1.58
C ALA A 211 -2.01 8.04 -2.41
N ILE A 212 -0.80 7.88 -1.85
CA ILE A 212 0.46 8.17 -2.57
C ILE A 212 0.57 7.30 -3.82
N LEU A 213 0.52 5.98 -3.66
CA LEU A 213 0.92 5.02 -4.67
C LEU A 213 -0.15 4.78 -5.73
N VAL A 214 -1.42 4.65 -5.31
CA VAL A 214 -2.54 4.27 -6.18
C VAL A 214 -3.27 5.52 -6.69
N THR A 215 -3.65 6.44 -5.80
CA THR A 215 -4.47 7.60 -6.22
C THR A 215 -3.64 8.65 -6.95
N ARG A 216 -2.50 9.05 -6.38
CA ARG A 216 -1.70 10.18 -6.87
C ARG A 216 -0.68 9.77 -7.92
N LEU A 217 0.02 8.66 -7.72
CA LEU A 217 1.01 8.14 -8.68
C LEU A 217 0.42 7.16 -9.70
N ARG A 218 -0.75 6.56 -9.42
CA ARG A 218 -1.43 5.60 -10.32
C ARG A 218 -0.55 4.42 -10.73
N LEU A 219 0.23 3.92 -9.78
CA LEU A 219 1.08 2.76 -9.99
C LEU A 219 0.27 1.46 -9.75
N PRO A 220 0.59 0.37 -10.47
CA PRO A 220 -0.02 -0.94 -10.23
C PRO A 220 0.55 -1.52 -8.93
N VAL A 221 -0.10 -1.23 -7.80
CA VAL A 221 0.38 -1.65 -6.47
C VAL A 221 -0.45 -2.76 -5.88
N ALA A 222 0.22 -3.75 -5.29
CA ALA A 222 -0.36 -4.76 -4.42
C ALA A 222 0.07 -4.50 -2.97
N LYS A 223 -0.90 -4.36 -2.06
CA LYS A 223 -0.67 -4.44 -0.62
C LYS A 223 -0.70 -5.91 -0.22
N VAL A 224 0.36 -6.40 0.41
CA VAL A 224 0.53 -7.82 0.73
C VAL A 224 0.90 -7.98 2.19
N GLU A 225 0.42 -9.06 2.81
CA GLU A 225 0.85 -9.44 4.15
C GLU A 225 2.28 -9.96 4.15
N ALA A 226 3.06 -9.57 5.15
CA ALA A 226 4.48 -9.84 5.21
C ALA A 226 4.93 -10.29 6.60
N ASP A 227 6.16 -10.82 6.68
CA ASP A 227 6.82 -11.05 7.96
C ASP A 227 7.25 -9.70 8.58
N SER A 228 7.41 -9.67 9.91
CA SER A 228 7.96 -8.51 10.61
C SER A 228 9.49 -8.52 10.69
N GLY A 229 10.13 -9.64 10.33
CA GLY A 229 11.58 -9.79 10.26
C GLY A 229 12.30 -9.44 11.56
N ALA A 230 13.56 -9.03 11.45
CA ALA A 230 14.39 -8.56 12.57
C ALA A 230 13.91 -7.22 13.16
N ILE A 231 13.06 -6.48 12.45
CA ILE A 231 12.44 -5.24 12.95
C ILE A 231 11.49 -5.55 14.12
N GLY A 232 10.84 -6.72 14.10
CA GLY A 232 9.95 -7.22 15.17
C GLY A 232 8.51 -6.69 15.05
N GLY A 233 7.56 -7.37 15.70
CA GLY A 233 6.13 -7.05 15.62
C GLY A 233 5.24 -8.22 15.19
N SER A 234 3.91 -8.05 15.25
CA SER A 234 2.92 -9.08 14.90
C SER A 234 2.07 -8.77 13.66
N LEU A 235 2.01 -7.51 13.24
CA LEU A 235 1.23 -7.04 12.10
C LEU A 235 2.12 -6.24 11.12
N SER A 236 2.15 -6.67 9.86
CA SER A 236 3.07 -6.17 8.85
C SER A 236 2.46 -6.26 7.45
N HIS A 237 2.55 -5.18 6.68
CA HIS A 237 2.14 -5.15 5.27
C HIS A 237 3.22 -4.48 4.41
N GLU A 238 3.52 -5.10 3.28
CA GLU A 238 4.38 -4.56 2.24
C GLU A 238 3.53 -3.99 1.10
N PHE A 239 4.04 -2.95 0.45
CA PHE A 239 3.47 -2.34 -0.73
C PHE A 239 4.40 -2.58 -1.91
N HIS A 240 3.90 -3.34 -2.89
CA HIS A 240 4.68 -3.78 -4.03
C HIS A 240 4.16 -3.14 -5.32
N VAL A 241 5.05 -2.47 -6.06
CA VAL A 241 4.76 -2.17 -7.46
C VAL A 241 4.90 -3.47 -8.25
N VAL A 242 3.81 -3.95 -8.85
CA VAL A 242 3.77 -5.20 -9.60
C VAL A 242 4.60 -5.05 -10.88
N ALA A 243 5.71 -5.78 -10.94
CA ALA A 243 6.64 -5.73 -12.06
C ALA A 243 7.43 -7.04 -12.14
N ASP A 244 7.70 -7.50 -13.37
CA ASP A 244 8.45 -8.74 -13.56
C ASP A 244 9.85 -8.64 -12.98
N VAL A 245 10.52 -7.49 -12.98
CA VAL A 245 11.86 -7.38 -12.37
C VAL A 245 11.86 -7.40 -10.84
N GLY A 246 10.68 -7.42 -10.21
CA GLY A 246 10.51 -7.52 -8.77
C GLY A 246 11.24 -8.73 -8.19
N GLU A 247 11.89 -8.53 -7.04
CA GLU A 247 12.64 -9.60 -6.37
C GLU A 247 11.74 -10.44 -5.48
N ASP A 248 10.65 -9.84 -5.00
CA ASP A 248 9.76 -10.48 -4.05
C ASP A 248 8.65 -11.23 -4.79
N ALA A 249 8.43 -12.46 -4.35
CA ALA A 249 7.36 -13.30 -4.85
C ALA A 249 6.10 -13.10 -4.01
N ILE A 250 5.01 -12.79 -4.68
CA ILE A 250 3.71 -12.50 -4.08
C ILE A 250 2.74 -13.60 -4.49
N LEU A 251 2.00 -14.14 -3.53
CA LEU A 251 0.83 -14.98 -3.80
C LEU A 251 -0.43 -14.16 -3.57
N SER A 252 -1.29 -14.08 -4.59
CA SER A 252 -2.59 -13.42 -4.50
C SER A 252 -3.72 -14.37 -4.89
N CYS A 253 -4.87 -14.26 -4.23
CA CYS A 253 -6.06 -15.02 -4.60
C CYS A 253 -6.51 -14.68 -6.02
N ALA A 254 -6.85 -15.69 -6.83
CA ALA A 254 -7.40 -15.50 -8.17
C ALA A 254 -8.77 -14.81 -8.18
N THR A 255 -9.50 -14.80 -7.05
CA THR A 255 -10.77 -14.09 -6.91
C THR A 255 -10.51 -12.64 -6.47
N PRO A 256 -10.74 -11.63 -7.34
CA PRO A 256 -10.37 -10.25 -7.01
C PRO A 256 -11.11 -9.68 -5.80
N ALA A 257 -12.36 -10.09 -5.57
CA ALA A 257 -13.17 -9.68 -4.41
C ALA A 257 -12.63 -10.19 -3.07
N CYS A 258 -11.73 -11.19 -3.05
CA CYS A 258 -11.16 -11.73 -1.82
C CYS A 258 -10.10 -10.81 -1.20
N GLY A 259 -9.35 -10.07 -2.01
CA GLY A 259 -8.27 -9.18 -1.56
C GLY A 259 -7.08 -9.87 -0.88
N TYR A 260 -7.05 -11.20 -0.76
CA TYR A 260 -5.92 -11.90 -0.14
C TYR A 260 -4.67 -11.80 -1.02
N ALA A 261 -3.62 -11.21 -0.48
CA ALA A 261 -2.29 -11.23 -1.04
C ALA A 261 -1.25 -11.25 0.09
N ALA A 262 -0.21 -12.06 -0.08
CA ALA A 262 0.88 -12.19 0.89
C ALA A 262 2.20 -12.41 0.17
N ASN A 263 3.29 -11.94 0.78
CA ASN A 263 4.63 -12.37 0.41
C ASN A 263 4.73 -13.90 0.60
N VAL A 264 5.37 -14.61 -0.33
CA VAL A 264 5.53 -16.08 -0.27
C VAL A 264 6.07 -16.55 1.09
N GLU A 265 6.95 -15.76 1.71
CA GLU A 265 7.51 -16.02 3.04
C GLU A 265 6.44 -16.09 4.15
N LYS A 266 5.34 -15.34 3.99
CA LYS A 266 4.23 -15.27 4.95
C LYS A 266 2.96 -16.00 4.50
N ALA A 267 2.84 -16.29 3.20
CA ALA A 267 1.63 -16.80 2.60
C ALA A 267 1.19 -18.15 3.17
N VAL A 268 -0.13 -18.30 3.33
CA VAL A 268 -0.78 -19.53 3.75
C VAL A 268 -1.61 -20.04 2.58
N GLY A 269 -1.51 -21.33 2.29
CA GLY A 269 -2.23 -21.99 1.21
C GLY A 269 -2.94 -23.24 1.69
N VAL A 270 -4.17 -23.44 1.24
CA VAL A 270 -4.93 -24.69 1.46
C VAL A 270 -4.56 -25.67 0.35
N LEU A 271 -4.35 -26.94 0.66
CA LEU A 271 -4.07 -27.91 -0.39
C LEU A 271 -5.28 -28.11 -1.31
N PRO A 272 -5.07 -28.25 -2.64
CA PRO A 272 -6.15 -28.62 -3.56
C PRO A 272 -6.72 -29.99 -3.20
N SER A 273 -8.05 -30.13 -3.28
CA SER A 273 -8.73 -31.42 -3.09
C SER A 273 -8.39 -32.42 -4.20
N ASP A 274 -8.53 -33.71 -3.94
CA ASP A 274 -8.15 -34.79 -4.89
C ASP A 274 -8.89 -34.71 -6.25
N ALA A 275 -10.10 -34.15 -6.29
CA ALA A 275 -10.84 -33.91 -7.54
C ALA A 275 -10.20 -32.81 -8.41
N ALA A 276 -9.57 -31.80 -7.79
CA ALA A 276 -8.80 -30.76 -8.50
C ALA A 276 -7.41 -31.28 -8.92
N ARG A 277 -6.83 -32.21 -8.16
CA ARG A 277 -5.55 -32.88 -8.52
C ARG A 277 -5.67 -33.67 -9.82
N ALA A 278 -6.74 -34.45 -10.00
CA ALA A 278 -6.98 -35.23 -11.22
C ALA A 278 -7.04 -34.39 -12.51
N SER A 279 -7.53 -33.15 -12.40
CA SER A 279 -7.59 -32.17 -13.49
C SER A 279 -6.22 -31.55 -13.81
N ALA A 280 -5.40 -31.26 -12.79
CA ALA A 280 -4.07 -30.66 -12.95
C ALA A 280 -2.99 -31.65 -13.41
N THR A 281 -3.11 -32.94 -13.07
CA THR A 281 -2.20 -33.98 -13.56
C THR A 281 -2.44 -34.35 -15.02
N ALA A 282 -3.65 -34.14 -15.54
CA ALA A 282 -3.98 -34.43 -16.94
C ALA A 282 -3.25 -33.53 -17.96
N THR A 283 -2.75 -32.36 -17.54
CA THR A 283 -1.97 -31.44 -18.38
C THR A 283 -0.44 -31.62 -18.24
N ALA A 284 0.02 -32.46 -17.32
CA ALA A 284 1.45 -32.68 -17.06
C ALA A 284 1.93 -34.13 -17.27
N ALA A 285 1.02 -35.09 -17.51
CA ALA A 285 1.36 -36.50 -17.71
C ALA A 285 1.59 -36.82 -19.20
N ALA A 286 2.79 -36.51 -19.68
CA ALA A 286 3.43 -37.23 -20.77
C ALA A 286 4.88 -37.48 -20.35
N ASP A 287 5.09 -38.46 -19.45
CA ASP A 287 6.15 -39.46 -19.56
C ASP A 287 6.22 -40.37 -18.31
N ASN A 288 6.26 -41.66 -18.61
CA ASN A 288 6.66 -42.85 -17.82
C ASN A 288 5.77 -43.39 -16.69
N ASP A 289 5.12 -44.50 -17.06
CA ASP A 289 4.57 -45.56 -16.21
C ASP A 289 5.65 -46.51 -15.66
N ASN A 290 5.26 -47.17 -14.56
CA ASN A 290 5.72 -48.43 -13.96
C ASN A 290 7.00 -48.44 -13.10
N ASP A 291 6.81 -48.59 -11.78
CA ASP A 291 7.43 -49.68 -11.03
C ASP A 291 6.69 -49.96 -9.69
N GLU A 292 6.34 -51.22 -9.46
CA GLU A 292 5.83 -51.72 -8.16
C GLU A 292 7.01 -52.02 -7.22
N LEU A 293 7.15 -51.28 -6.12
CA LEU A 293 8.21 -51.48 -5.10
C LEU A 293 7.64 -51.60 -3.65
N PRO A 294 8.38 -52.24 -2.71
CA PRO A 294 7.84 -52.99 -1.58
C PRO A 294 7.52 -52.12 -0.35
N ARG A 295 6.25 -52.17 0.12
CA ARG A 295 5.64 -51.18 1.03
C ARG A 295 5.63 -51.52 2.54
N ARG A 296 6.41 -52.51 3.03
CA ARG A 296 6.23 -53.05 4.41
C ARG A 296 7.42 -53.01 5.39
N ASP A 297 8.67 -52.83 4.95
CA ASP A 297 9.84 -53.05 5.83
C ASP A 297 10.28 -51.79 6.62
N SER A 298 10.10 -50.60 6.04
CA SER A 298 10.60 -49.34 6.61
C SER A 298 9.85 -48.89 7.89
N SER A 299 8.56 -49.24 8.01
CA SER A 299 7.72 -48.84 9.14
C SER A 299 7.95 -49.66 10.40
N GLU A 300 8.37 -50.93 10.27
CA GLU A 300 8.76 -51.79 11.41
C GLU A 300 10.13 -51.40 11.98
N ARG A 301 11.05 -50.97 11.10
CA ARG A 301 12.40 -50.54 11.50
C ARG A 301 12.40 -49.24 12.31
N ILE A 302 11.50 -48.30 11.98
CA ILE A 302 11.30 -47.05 12.76
C ILE A 302 10.62 -47.33 14.11
N GLN A 303 9.71 -48.31 14.19
CA GLN A 303 9.10 -48.74 15.46
C GLN A 303 10.14 -49.24 16.47
N GLN A 304 11.13 -50.02 16.03
CA GLN A 304 12.18 -50.52 16.90
C GLN A 304 13.10 -49.41 17.44
N LEU A 305 13.30 -48.33 16.67
CA LEU A 305 14.16 -47.21 17.05
C LEU A 305 13.48 -46.24 18.05
N LEU A 306 12.18 -46.03 17.93
CA LEU A 306 11.40 -45.14 18.82
C LEU A 306 11.15 -45.74 20.22
N HIS A 307 11.06 -47.06 20.34
CA HIS A 307 10.82 -47.74 21.63
C HIS A 307 12.04 -47.76 22.58
N ALA A 308 13.25 -47.44 22.10
CA ALA A 308 14.48 -47.68 22.86
C ALA A 308 14.97 -46.50 23.73
N ARG A 309 14.31 -45.32 23.72
CA ARG A 309 14.78 -44.07 24.39
C ARG A 309 16.26 -43.77 24.13
N ASP A 310 16.72 -44.08 22.92
CA ASP A 310 18.15 -44.12 22.62
C ASP A 310 18.55 -42.99 21.66
N VAL A 311 19.81 -42.56 21.75
CA VAL A 311 20.50 -41.50 20.97
C VAL A 311 20.35 -41.68 19.44
N ARG A 312 19.87 -42.85 19.02
CA ARG A 312 19.61 -43.31 17.65
C ARG A 312 18.39 -42.66 16.96
N VAL A 313 17.47 -41.99 17.67
CA VAL A 313 16.34 -41.28 17.05
C VAL A 313 16.82 -40.12 16.17
N TRP A 314 17.84 -39.38 16.60
CA TRP A 314 18.39 -38.27 15.82
C TRP A 314 19.28 -38.75 14.66
N GLN A 315 19.99 -39.87 14.83
CA GLN A 315 20.66 -40.55 13.72
C GLN A 315 19.65 -41.10 12.70
N ALA A 316 18.47 -41.56 13.14
CA ALA A 316 17.38 -41.99 12.27
C ALA A 316 16.70 -40.81 11.56
N LEU A 317 16.47 -39.68 12.25
CA LEU A 317 15.98 -38.43 11.63
C LEU A 317 17.01 -37.85 10.64
N ALA A 318 18.30 -37.91 10.96
CA ALA A 318 19.40 -37.54 10.05
C ALA A 318 19.52 -38.51 8.86
N ALA A 319 19.26 -39.81 9.04
CA ALA A 319 19.23 -40.82 7.98
C ALA A 319 17.94 -40.78 7.12
N LEU A 320 16.86 -40.17 7.62
CA LEU A 320 15.63 -39.89 6.87
C LEU A 320 15.73 -38.58 6.07
N GLY A 321 16.53 -37.61 6.54
CA GLY A 321 16.80 -36.35 5.84
C GLY A 321 17.96 -36.41 4.85
N GLY A 322 18.94 -37.30 5.07
CA GLY A 322 20.04 -37.58 4.14
C GLY A 322 19.87 -38.97 3.56
N GLY A 323 19.63 -39.07 2.25
CA GLY A 323 19.42 -40.33 1.54
C GLY A 323 20.43 -41.39 1.97
N SER A 324 19.96 -42.39 2.71
CA SER A 324 20.68 -43.62 2.97
C SER A 324 20.20 -44.68 1.97
N ASP A 325 21.12 -45.57 1.58
CA ASP A 325 21.06 -46.59 0.51
C ASP A 325 19.86 -47.56 0.57
N SER A 326 18.64 -47.03 0.44
CA SER A 326 17.42 -47.78 0.19
C SER A 326 16.72 -47.14 -1.01
N ASP A 327 16.48 -47.93 -2.06
CA ASP A 327 15.94 -47.51 -3.38
C ASP A 327 14.51 -46.90 -3.36
N ALA A 328 13.96 -46.58 -2.19
CA ALA A 328 12.66 -45.92 -2.04
C ALA A 328 12.79 -44.60 -1.27
N PRO A 329 12.61 -43.43 -1.92
CA PRO A 329 12.69 -42.13 -1.25
C PRO A 329 11.53 -41.89 -0.27
N ALA A 330 11.84 -41.34 0.90
CA ALA A 330 10.87 -41.08 1.98
C ALA A 330 9.70 -40.16 1.53
N PRO A 331 8.46 -40.37 2.02
CA PRO A 331 7.27 -39.61 1.59
C PRO A 331 7.16 -38.20 2.21
N PHE A 332 8.11 -37.82 3.07
CA PHE A 332 8.10 -36.55 3.80
C PHE A 332 9.48 -35.88 3.78
N THR A 333 9.48 -34.56 3.95
CA THR A 333 10.64 -33.72 4.20
C THR A 333 10.73 -33.45 5.70
N VAL A 334 11.92 -33.60 6.29
CA VAL A 334 12.19 -33.23 7.69
C VAL A 334 13.19 -32.08 7.73
N LYS A 335 12.89 -31.03 8.48
CA LYS A 335 13.82 -29.93 8.77
C LYS A 335 13.98 -29.79 10.28
N VAL A 336 15.23 -29.79 10.76
CA VAL A 336 15.53 -29.50 12.16
C VAL A 336 16.06 -28.08 12.27
N LEU A 337 15.45 -27.31 13.17
CA LEU A 337 15.79 -25.94 13.43
C LEU A 337 16.13 -25.76 14.91
N ARG A 338 16.93 -24.75 15.22
CA ARG A 338 17.40 -24.41 16.57
C ARG A 338 17.15 -22.93 16.83
N GLU A 339 16.75 -22.61 18.06
CA GLU A 339 16.75 -21.24 18.58
C GLU A 339 18.18 -20.74 18.78
N HIS A 340 18.47 -19.51 18.35
CA HIS A 340 19.80 -18.93 18.51
C HIS A 340 20.08 -18.80 20.02
N ALA A 341 21.21 -19.33 20.50
CA ALA A 341 21.56 -19.16 21.91
C ALA A 341 22.13 -17.75 22.07
N ASP A 342 21.51 -16.92 22.90
CA ASP A 342 22.13 -15.69 23.38
C ASP A 342 23.49 -16.08 24.00
N SER A 343 24.59 -15.75 23.32
CA SER A 343 25.92 -15.85 23.92
C SER A 343 26.04 -14.75 24.96
N GLY A 344 25.47 -14.99 26.14
CA GLY A 344 25.74 -14.23 27.33
C GLY A 344 27.16 -14.49 27.81
N ASP A 345 28.16 -14.01 27.07
CA ASP A 345 29.52 -13.91 27.60
C ASP A 345 29.64 -12.59 28.37
N ASN A 346 29.36 -12.68 29.66
CA ASN A 346 30.00 -11.82 30.65
C ASN A 346 31.50 -12.14 30.66
N ASP A 347 32.26 -11.58 29.71
CA ASP A 347 33.70 -11.36 29.91
C ASP A 347 33.87 -10.23 30.92
N ASN A 348 33.57 -10.52 32.17
CA ASN A 348 34.15 -9.83 33.31
C ASN A 348 34.81 -10.89 34.18
N ASP A 349 36.14 -10.90 34.10
CA ASP A 349 37.03 -11.56 35.06
C ASP A 349 36.63 -11.19 36.49
N SER A 350 35.91 -12.08 37.16
CA SER A 350 36.00 -12.23 38.60
C SER A 350 35.69 -13.68 38.97
N ALA A 351 36.77 -14.44 39.18
CA ALA A 351 36.72 -15.65 39.97
C ALA A 351 36.16 -15.29 41.36
N ASP A 352 34.97 -15.80 41.68
CA ASP A 352 34.54 -16.33 43.00
C ASP A 352 33.01 -16.25 43.13
N SER A 353 32.32 -17.39 42.88
CA SER A 353 31.12 -17.84 43.59
C SER A 353 30.48 -19.03 42.87
N GLY A 354 30.48 -20.19 43.54
CA GLY A 354 29.87 -21.43 43.05
C GLY A 354 28.35 -21.42 43.14
N ALA A 355 27.69 -20.73 42.20
CA ALA A 355 26.28 -20.92 41.90
C ALA A 355 26.14 -21.13 40.39
N VAL A 356 25.97 -22.40 39.98
CA VAL A 356 25.54 -22.75 38.62
C VAL A 356 24.12 -22.24 38.48
N GLY A 357 23.94 -21.09 37.82
CA GLY A 357 22.62 -20.62 37.43
C GLY A 357 22.01 -21.60 36.44
N ASP A 358 20.73 -21.95 36.64
CA ASP A 358 19.94 -22.77 35.73
C ASP A 358 19.81 -22.07 34.37
N ALA A 359 20.76 -22.29 33.46
CA ALA A 359 20.61 -21.88 32.07
C ALA A 359 19.50 -22.74 31.44
N GLU A 360 18.48 -22.09 30.86
CA GLU A 360 17.40 -22.82 30.19
C GLU A 360 17.97 -23.70 29.06
N PRO A 361 17.51 -24.96 28.94
CA PRO A 361 18.04 -25.87 27.93
C PRO A 361 17.72 -25.36 26.51
N PRO A 362 18.67 -25.44 25.56
CA PRO A 362 18.48 -24.94 24.21
C PRO A 362 17.29 -25.62 23.52
N ARG A 363 16.51 -24.82 22.78
CA ARG A 363 15.23 -25.23 22.20
C ARG A 363 15.38 -25.59 20.71
N TYR A 364 14.81 -26.73 20.32
CA TYR A 364 14.87 -27.28 18.96
C TYR A 364 13.48 -27.52 18.39
N ALA A 365 13.32 -27.30 17.08
CA ALA A 365 12.12 -27.61 16.31
C ALA A 365 12.41 -28.72 15.29
N VAL A 366 11.59 -29.76 15.25
CA VAL A 366 11.62 -30.76 14.16
C VAL A 366 10.32 -30.65 13.37
N VAL A 367 10.42 -30.28 12.10
CA VAL A 367 9.26 -30.03 11.25
C VAL A 367 9.13 -31.11 10.19
N PHE A 368 7.94 -31.69 10.08
CA PHE A 368 7.57 -32.67 9.06
C PHE A 368 6.63 -32.03 8.06
N ALA A 369 6.94 -32.13 6.76
CA ALA A 369 6.07 -31.74 5.66
C ALA A 369 6.04 -32.82 4.56
N ARG A 370 5.05 -32.78 3.66
CA ARG A 370 5.00 -33.69 2.51
C ARG A 370 6.24 -33.50 1.61
N ARG A 371 6.71 -34.56 0.96
CA ARG A 371 7.95 -34.55 0.16
C ARG A 371 8.02 -33.44 -0.89
N ASP A 372 6.91 -33.10 -1.55
CA ASP A 372 6.87 -32.04 -2.57
C ASP A 372 6.72 -30.63 -1.97
N ARG A 373 6.86 -30.49 -0.65
CA ARG A 373 6.72 -29.24 0.10
C ARG A 373 8.01 -28.90 0.83
N GLU A 374 8.28 -27.60 0.87
CA GLU A 374 9.39 -27.02 1.62
C GLU A 374 8.88 -26.49 2.96
N VAL A 375 9.64 -26.71 4.03
CA VAL A 375 9.35 -26.18 5.37
C VAL A 375 9.64 -24.67 5.43
N ASN A 376 8.63 -23.90 5.83
CA ASN A 376 8.75 -22.48 6.13
C ASN A 376 9.20 -22.27 7.59
N ALA A 377 10.47 -21.93 7.79
CA ALA A 377 11.01 -21.66 9.13
C ALA A 377 10.36 -20.46 9.82
N LEU A 378 9.89 -19.46 9.05
CA LEU A 378 9.25 -18.25 9.59
C LEU A 378 7.93 -18.56 10.30
N SER A 379 7.24 -19.62 9.87
CA SER A 379 5.99 -20.06 10.50
C SER A 379 6.16 -20.51 11.97
N LEU A 380 7.40 -20.75 12.39
CA LEU A 380 7.73 -21.23 13.72
C LEU A 380 8.14 -20.12 14.70
N LYS A 381 8.43 -18.89 14.22
CA LYS A 381 8.93 -17.79 15.05
C LYS A 381 8.07 -17.55 16.30
N SER A 382 6.75 -17.63 16.17
CA SER A 382 5.81 -17.42 17.28
C SER A 382 5.92 -18.46 18.40
N PHE A 383 6.48 -19.65 18.13
CA PHE A 383 6.71 -20.70 19.12
C PHE A 383 8.03 -20.52 19.86
N PHE A 384 8.94 -19.70 19.32
CA PHE A 384 10.30 -19.45 19.84
C PHE A 384 10.53 -17.95 20.13
N GLY A 385 9.54 -17.30 20.75
CA GLY A 385 9.70 -15.92 21.23
C GLY A 385 9.84 -14.84 20.15
N GLY A 386 9.70 -15.17 18.87
CA GLY A 386 9.90 -14.25 17.75
C GLY A 386 11.33 -14.23 17.18
N GLU A 387 12.21 -15.11 17.65
CA GLU A 387 13.61 -15.17 17.22
C GLU A 387 13.82 -15.88 15.88
N GLU A 388 14.93 -15.59 15.22
CA GLU A 388 15.33 -16.34 14.02
C GLU A 388 15.81 -17.74 14.39
N LEU A 389 15.36 -18.71 13.60
CA LEU A 389 15.69 -20.11 13.79
C LEU A 389 16.70 -20.55 12.74
N GLU A 390 17.73 -21.26 13.18
CA GLU A 390 18.80 -21.74 12.32
C GLU A 390 18.61 -23.20 11.96
N ALA A 391 18.89 -23.55 10.70
CA ALA A 391 18.91 -24.95 10.28
C ALA A 391 20.11 -25.67 10.91
N VAL A 392 19.83 -26.79 11.56
CA VAL A 392 20.88 -27.61 12.19
C VAL A 392 21.43 -28.58 11.16
N SER A 393 22.76 -28.60 10.99
CA SER A 393 23.41 -29.54 10.09
C SER A 393 23.35 -30.98 10.62
N ALA A 394 23.45 -31.96 9.72
CA ALA A 394 23.43 -33.38 10.09
C ALA A 394 24.56 -33.77 11.06
N SER A 395 25.73 -33.13 10.96
CA SER A 395 26.85 -33.34 11.87
C SER A 395 26.60 -32.75 13.26
N ALA A 396 25.99 -31.57 13.34
CA ALA A 396 25.62 -30.95 14.61
C ALA A 396 24.51 -31.74 15.32
N LEU A 397 23.55 -32.29 14.58
CA LEU A 397 22.52 -33.20 15.09
C LEU A 397 23.11 -34.46 15.71
N ALA A 398 24.13 -35.06 15.08
CA ALA A 398 24.77 -36.27 15.58
C ALA A 398 25.56 -36.06 16.89
N ALA A 399 25.92 -34.81 17.21
CA ALA A 399 26.67 -34.44 18.41
C ALA A 399 25.78 -33.89 19.54
N LEU A 400 24.46 -33.83 19.34
CA LEU A 400 23.52 -33.24 20.29
C LEU A 400 23.34 -34.12 21.55
N ASP A 401 23.52 -33.52 22.74
CA ASP A 401 23.13 -34.18 23.99
C ASP A 401 21.63 -34.02 24.25
N VAL A 402 20.89 -35.04 23.85
CA VAL A 402 19.42 -35.09 23.87
C VAL A 402 18.80 -35.02 25.27
N ALA A 403 19.58 -35.28 26.32
CA ALA A 403 19.09 -35.24 27.70
C ALA A 403 18.93 -33.80 28.21
N HIS A 404 19.54 -32.82 27.55
CA HIS A 404 19.64 -31.43 28.01
C HIS A 404 19.09 -30.41 26.99
N VAL A 405 18.15 -30.84 26.14
CA VAL A 405 17.50 -29.97 25.13
C VAL A 405 15.98 -29.99 25.30
N GLN A 406 15.33 -28.87 24.96
CA GLN A 406 13.87 -28.84 24.83
C GLN A 406 13.49 -29.07 23.37
N LEU A 407 12.60 -30.03 23.10
CA LEU A 407 12.23 -30.40 21.74
C LEU A 407 10.75 -30.10 21.46
N SER A 408 10.49 -29.43 20.34
CA SER A 408 9.14 -29.24 19.80
C SER A 408 9.04 -29.88 18.42
N VAL A 409 8.03 -30.71 18.21
CA VAL A 409 7.74 -31.37 16.93
C VAL A 409 6.58 -30.65 16.25
N PHE A 410 6.74 -30.33 14.97
CA PHE A 410 5.77 -29.63 14.15
C PHE A 410 5.38 -30.50 12.95
N VAL A 411 4.09 -30.65 12.71
CA VAL A 411 3.54 -31.51 11.66
C VAL A 411 2.68 -30.66 10.74
N ASP A 412 3.11 -30.53 9.49
CA ASP A 412 2.41 -29.76 8.47
C ASP A 412 1.12 -30.47 8.02
N ASP A 413 0.05 -29.70 7.83
CA ASP A 413 -1.26 -30.21 7.41
C ASP A 413 -1.25 -30.87 6.02
N SER A 414 -0.17 -30.73 5.24
CA SER A 414 -0.01 -31.47 3.99
C SER A 414 0.09 -32.98 4.14
N LEU A 415 0.46 -33.45 5.34
CA LEU A 415 0.54 -34.86 5.67
C LEU A 415 -0.83 -35.45 6.03
N ASP A 416 -1.83 -34.61 6.35
CA ASP A 416 -3.19 -35.05 6.67
C ASP A 416 -4.08 -35.17 5.40
N ALA A 417 -3.71 -34.49 4.31
CA ALA A 417 -4.49 -34.41 3.06
C ALA A 417 -4.15 -35.47 1.99
N ASP A 418 -3.36 -36.47 2.35
CA ASP A 418 -3.06 -37.63 1.52
C ASP A 418 -3.72 -38.82 2.23
N THR A 419 -4.76 -39.42 1.67
CA THR A 419 -5.43 -40.62 2.24
C THR A 419 -4.98 -41.89 1.53
N THR A 420 -3.77 -41.88 0.96
CA THR A 420 -3.10 -43.08 0.50
C THR A 420 -2.53 -43.86 1.69
N ALA A 421 -2.41 -45.18 1.58
CA ALA A 421 -1.98 -46.05 2.68
C ALA A 421 -0.61 -45.65 3.29
N ASP A 422 0.21 -44.88 2.57
CA ASP A 422 1.49 -44.34 3.04
C ASP A 422 1.34 -43.17 4.04
N ALA A 423 0.27 -42.37 3.91
CA ALA A 423 -0.04 -41.30 4.85
C ALA A 423 -0.65 -41.83 6.17
N THR A 424 -1.24 -43.02 6.12
CA THR A 424 -1.56 -43.78 7.35
C THR A 424 -0.27 -44.10 8.11
N GLY A 425 0.85 -44.32 7.41
CA GLY A 425 2.17 -44.51 8.00
C GLY A 425 2.72 -43.26 8.68
N ALA A 426 2.61 -42.07 8.06
CA ALA A 426 3.04 -40.80 8.65
C ALA A 426 2.15 -40.35 9.83
N ALA A 427 0.83 -40.46 9.69
CA ALA A 427 -0.11 -40.22 10.78
C ALA A 427 0.09 -41.19 11.95
N LEU A 428 0.43 -42.46 11.67
CA LEU A 428 0.81 -43.45 12.69
C LEU A 428 2.20 -43.17 13.29
N LEU A 429 3.16 -42.67 12.50
CA LEU A 429 4.49 -42.24 12.98
C LEU A 429 4.37 -41.05 13.94
N VAL A 430 3.55 -40.06 13.58
CA VAL A 430 3.25 -38.88 14.40
C VAL A 430 2.44 -39.25 15.62
N ALA A 431 1.41 -40.11 15.50
CA ALA A 431 0.62 -40.58 16.63
C ALA A 431 1.45 -41.45 17.59
N ARG A 432 2.43 -42.22 17.09
CA ARG A 432 3.32 -43.04 17.92
C ARG A 432 4.51 -42.28 18.48
N ALA A 433 5.05 -41.29 17.76
CA ALA A 433 6.01 -40.33 18.32
C ALA A 433 5.34 -39.52 19.43
N ALA A 434 4.12 -39.04 19.23
CA ALA A 434 3.32 -38.42 20.29
C ALA A 434 3.15 -39.40 21.47
N ALA A 435 2.69 -40.63 21.24
CA ALA A 435 2.47 -41.62 22.30
C ALA A 435 3.76 -42.12 23.01
N ALA A 436 4.93 -42.03 22.38
CA ALA A 436 6.21 -42.40 23.01
C ALA A 436 6.72 -41.32 24.00
N PHE A 437 6.21 -40.09 23.89
CA PHE A 437 6.63 -38.94 24.69
C PHE A 437 5.49 -38.28 25.49
N ASP A 438 4.25 -38.77 25.37
CA ASP A 438 3.06 -38.29 26.10
C ASP A 438 3.06 -38.77 27.56
N ALA A 439 3.88 -38.11 28.37
CA ALA A 439 3.62 -37.97 29.79
C ALA A 439 3.13 -36.53 30.02
N PRO A 440 2.20 -36.29 30.96
CA PRO A 440 1.68 -34.94 31.26
C PRO A 440 2.76 -33.89 31.57
N ASP A 441 3.99 -34.34 31.91
CA ASP A 441 5.18 -33.55 32.22
C ASP A 441 6.40 -33.88 31.28
N GLY A 442 6.16 -34.35 30.06
CA GLY A 442 7.21 -34.78 29.11
C GLY A 442 7.95 -33.65 28.39
N PRO A 443 9.23 -33.83 27.97
CA PRO A 443 10.07 -32.80 27.35
C PRO A 443 9.75 -32.47 25.88
N VAL A 444 8.74 -33.10 25.26
CA VAL A 444 8.43 -32.98 23.83
C VAL A 444 7.01 -32.47 23.60
N ARG A 445 6.86 -31.32 22.92
CA ARG A 445 5.54 -30.75 22.52
C ARG A 445 5.27 -30.98 21.04
N VAL A 446 4.07 -31.45 20.67
CA VAL A 446 3.67 -31.67 19.27
C VAL A 446 2.66 -30.59 18.82
N HIS A 447 2.94 -29.94 17.69
CA HIS A 447 2.12 -28.90 17.07
C HIS A 447 1.69 -29.33 15.67
N ARG A 448 0.42 -29.09 15.32
CA ARG A 448 -0.14 -29.35 13.97
C ARG A 448 -0.62 -28.05 13.35
N GLY A 449 -0.39 -27.85 12.05
CA GLY A 449 -0.80 -26.63 11.35
C GLY A 449 -0.12 -26.45 10.00
N HIS A 450 -0.15 -25.23 9.47
CA HIS A 450 0.51 -24.89 8.21
C HIS A 450 1.95 -24.41 8.46
N PHE A 451 2.92 -25.27 8.18
CA PHE A 451 4.36 -25.02 8.35
C PHE A 451 5.16 -25.10 7.05
N ARG A 452 4.49 -25.29 5.90
CA ARG A 452 5.10 -25.26 4.56
C ARG A 452 5.18 -23.85 3.97
N VAL A 453 5.99 -23.70 2.92
CA VAL A 453 5.90 -22.58 1.99
C VAL A 453 4.71 -22.80 1.06
N ALA A 454 3.81 -21.81 0.98
CA ALA A 454 2.69 -21.84 0.04
C ALA A 454 3.18 -21.63 -1.41
N ARG A 455 2.45 -22.17 -2.40
CA ARG A 455 2.80 -21.99 -3.83
C ARG A 455 1.60 -21.64 -4.68
N ALA A 456 1.87 -21.16 -5.90
CA ALA A 456 0.83 -20.96 -6.90
C ALA A 456 0.06 -22.27 -7.16
N GLY A 457 -1.26 -22.17 -7.27
CA GLY A 457 -2.15 -23.32 -7.40
C GLY A 457 -2.67 -23.88 -6.07
N ASP A 458 -2.06 -23.56 -4.92
CA ASP A 458 -2.69 -23.81 -3.63
C ASP A 458 -3.98 -22.99 -3.51
N GLY A 459 -4.98 -23.50 -2.80
CA GLY A 459 -6.24 -22.79 -2.57
C GLY A 459 -6.08 -21.62 -1.61
N CYS A 460 -6.79 -20.54 -1.86
CA CYS A 460 -6.82 -19.38 -0.98
C CYS A 460 -7.41 -19.75 0.39
N PRO A 461 -6.78 -19.34 1.51
CA PRO A 461 -7.28 -19.63 2.85
C PRO A 461 -8.46 -18.74 3.28
N ARG A 462 -8.75 -17.67 2.54
CA ARG A 462 -9.74 -16.65 2.92
C ARG A 462 -11.07 -16.75 2.19
N CYS A 463 -11.06 -17.09 0.91
CA CYS A 463 -12.31 -17.17 0.16
C CYS A 463 -12.96 -18.54 0.38
N SER A 464 -14.29 -18.54 0.49
CA SER A 464 -15.09 -19.77 0.65
C SER A 464 -14.92 -20.75 -0.50
N SER A 465 -14.58 -20.25 -1.70
CA SER A 465 -14.32 -21.06 -2.89
C SER A 465 -12.92 -21.70 -2.94
N HIS A 466 -12.03 -21.36 -2.00
CA HIS A 466 -10.61 -21.75 -2.04
C HIS A 466 -9.96 -21.58 -3.42
N ALA A 467 -10.28 -20.48 -4.10
CA ALA A 467 -9.77 -20.17 -5.43
C ALA A 467 -8.23 -20.22 -5.45
N PRO A 468 -7.62 -20.67 -6.56
CA PRO A 468 -6.18 -20.89 -6.61
C PRO A 468 -5.41 -19.59 -6.38
N LEU A 469 -4.30 -19.68 -5.65
CA LEU A 469 -3.32 -18.63 -5.48
C LEU A 469 -2.51 -18.47 -6.76
N GLN A 470 -2.27 -17.23 -7.16
CA GLN A 470 -1.47 -16.86 -8.33
C GLN A 470 -0.18 -16.20 -7.87
N ALA A 471 0.94 -16.61 -8.48
CA ALA A 471 2.24 -15.97 -8.25
C ALA A 471 2.41 -14.72 -9.12
N LYS A 472 2.89 -13.65 -8.51
CA LYS A 472 3.31 -12.40 -9.14
C LYS A 472 4.66 -11.98 -8.58
N ARG A 473 5.38 -11.11 -9.29
CA ARG A 473 6.58 -10.46 -8.77
C ARG A 473 6.33 -8.99 -8.47
N GLY A 474 6.96 -8.51 -7.41
CA GLY A 474 6.77 -7.16 -6.90
C GLY A 474 8.09 -6.48 -6.53
N ILE A 475 8.12 -5.17 -6.72
CA ILE A 475 9.16 -4.29 -6.17
C ILE A 475 8.59 -3.68 -4.89
N GLU A 476 9.09 -4.10 -3.73
CA GLU A 476 8.71 -3.55 -2.44
C GLU A 476 9.12 -2.07 -2.35
N VAL A 477 8.14 -1.16 -2.43
CA VAL A 477 8.35 0.30 -2.37
C VAL A 477 8.04 0.89 -1.01
N GLY A 478 7.36 0.15 -0.14
CA GLY A 478 7.11 0.54 1.24
C GLY A 478 6.65 -0.60 2.13
N HIS A 479 6.79 -0.42 3.44
CA HIS A 479 6.55 -1.43 4.46
C HIS A 479 6.03 -0.75 5.72
N VAL A 480 4.95 -1.28 6.29
CA VAL A 480 4.33 -0.79 7.52
C VAL A 480 4.34 -1.87 8.60
N PHE A 481 4.86 -1.54 9.79
CA PHE A 481 5.02 -2.45 10.92
C PHE A 481 4.32 -1.91 12.16
N TYR A 482 3.65 -2.79 12.89
CA TYR A 482 3.36 -2.58 14.31
C TYR A 482 4.44 -3.25 15.14
N LEU A 483 5.23 -2.44 15.88
CA LEU A 483 6.42 -2.89 16.62
C LEU A 483 6.12 -3.31 18.06
N GLY A 484 4.93 -2.99 18.56
CA GLY A 484 4.59 -3.15 19.97
C GLY A 484 5.51 -2.32 20.86
N THR A 485 5.96 -2.92 21.96
CA THR A 485 6.85 -2.27 22.93
C THR A 485 8.33 -2.62 22.76
N LYS A 486 8.72 -3.19 21.61
CA LYS A 486 10.08 -3.73 21.39
C LYS A 486 11.19 -2.69 21.62
N TYR A 487 10.99 -1.44 21.18
CA TYR A 487 11.97 -0.37 21.35
C TYR A 487 11.64 0.54 22.52
N SER A 488 10.37 0.87 22.75
CA SER A 488 9.97 1.74 23.87
C SER A 488 10.35 1.16 25.23
N LYS A 489 10.27 -0.17 25.42
CA LYS A 489 10.61 -0.82 26.70
C LYS A 489 12.11 -0.72 27.05
N PRO A 490 13.08 -1.11 26.19
CA PRO A 490 14.51 -0.93 26.50
C PRO A 490 14.95 0.53 26.70
N PHE A 491 14.24 1.48 26.09
CA PHE A 491 14.54 2.91 26.19
C PHE A 491 13.75 3.62 27.30
N GLY A 492 12.86 2.93 28.00
CA GLY A 492 12.08 3.48 29.12
C GLY A 492 11.07 4.56 28.71
N VAL A 493 10.49 4.45 27.50
CA VAL A 493 9.51 5.42 27.00
C VAL A 493 8.12 5.07 27.55
N THR A 494 7.60 5.90 28.45
CA THR A 494 6.32 5.68 29.13
C THR A 494 5.39 6.89 29.05
N SER A 495 4.07 6.67 29.04
CA SER A 495 3.07 7.70 29.36
C SER A 495 2.70 7.67 30.84
N GLY A 496 2.56 8.85 31.43
CA GLY A 496 2.00 9.03 32.76
C GLY A 496 0.55 8.57 32.84
N GLY A 497 0.23 7.76 33.85
CA GLY A 497 -1.15 7.44 34.21
C GLY A 497 -1.85 8.62 34.90
N GLY A 498 -3.18 8.53 35.06
CA GLY A 498 -3.91 9.48 35.91
C GLY A 498 -3.40 9.47 37.36
N PRO A 499 -3.79 10.43 38.22
CA PRO A 499 -3.31 10.47 39.61
C PRO A 499 -3.59 9.14 40.35
N GLY A 500 -2.52 8.37 40.63
CA GLY A 500 -2.59 7.06 41.27
C GLY A 500 -2.51 5.83 40.35
N GLU A 501 -2.39 6.04 39.04
CA GLU A 501 -2.26 5.00 38.02
C GLU A 501 -0.78 4.81 37.62
N ARG A 502 -0.39 3.58 37.26
CA ARG A 502 1.01 3.27 36.89
C ARG A 502 1.28 3.73 35.47
N ASP A 503 2.50 4.22 35.24
CA ASP A 503 2.99 4.54 33.91
C ASP A 503 2.92 3.33 32.98
N SER A 504 2.42 3.54 31.75
CA SER A 504 2.34 2.51 30.70
C SER A 504 3.44 2.75 29.66
N VAL A 505 4.08 1.67 29.19
CA VAL A 505 5.06 1.76 28.09
C VAL A 505 4.31 2.08 26.80
N LEU A 506 4.82 3.05 26.02
CA LEU A 506 4.18 3.43 24.77
C LEU A 506 4.30 2.32 23.72
N GLU A 507 3.22 2.11 22.98
CA GLU A 507 3.19 1.26 21.80
C GLU A 507 3.85 1.97 20.61
N MET A 508 4.49 1.21 19.72
CA MET A 508 5.20 1.79 18.58
C MET A 508 4.79 1.19 17.24
N GLY A 509 4.81 2.03 16.20
CA GLY A 509 4.78 1.64 14.80
C GLY A 509 5.98 2.19 14.04
N CYS A 510 6.38 1.52 12.96
CA CYS A 510 7.42 1.98 12.03
C CYS A 510 6.93 1.81 10.59
N TYR A 511 7.13 2.84 9.76
CA TYR A 511 6.54 2.92 8.44
C TYR A 511 7.53 3.48 7.42
N GLY A 512 8.13 2.58 6.62
CA GLY A 512 9.15 2.89 5.62
C GLY A 512 8.60 2.99 4.19
N MET A 513 9.13 3.92 3.39
CA MET A 513 8.91 3.99 1.94
C MET A 513 10.22 4.37 1.26
N GLY A 514 10.73 3.52 0.38
CA GLY A 514 11.98 3.78 -0.34
C GLY A 514 11.76 4.82 -1.44
N VAL A 515 12.07 6.09 -1.20
CA VAL A 515 11.82 7.20 -2.14
C VAL A 515 12.63 7.04 -3.43
N SER A 516 13.92 6.72 -3.32
CA SER A 516 14.75 6.48 -4.51
C SER A 516 14.36 5.20 -5.25
N ARG A 517 13.91 4.17 -4.51
CA ARG A 517 13.40 2.92 -5.08
C ARG A 517 12.08 3.15 -5.81
N LEU A 518 11.14 3.91 -5.22
CA LEU A 518 9.86 4.29 -5.80
C LEU A 518 10.03 5.08 -7.10
N LEU A 519 11.02 5.98 -7.16
CA LEU A 519 11.37 6.67 -8.40
C LEU A 519 11.72 5.67 -9.51
N ALA A 520 12.60 4.70 -9.24
CA ALA A 520 12.98 3.70 -10.23
C ALA A 520 11.84 2.73 -10.55
N ALA A 521 11.05 2.33 -9.56
CA ALA A 521 9.88 1.47 -9.76
C ALA A 521 8.83 2.14 -10.67
N ALA A 522 8.62 3.45 -10.52
CA ALA A 522 7.74 4.21 -11.41
C ALA A 522 8.25 4.20 -12.87
N VAL A 523 9.55 4.34 -13.09
CA VAL A 523 10.13 4.22 -14.45
C VAL A 523 10.02 2.80 -14.97
N GLU A 524 10.20 1.81 -14.10
CA GLU A 524 10.15 0.39 -14.48
C GLU A 524 8.79 -0.01 -15.05
N VAL A 525 7.69 0.45 -14.45
CA VAL A 525 6.33 0.16 -14.94
C VAL A 525 5.81 1.19 -15.94
N ALA A 526 6.48 2.33 -16.10
CA ALA A 526 6.06 3.41 -16.98
C ALA A 526 7.20 3.88 -17.90
N HIS A 527 7.49 3.05 -18.89
CA HIS A 527 8.43 3.35 -19.98
C HIS A 527 7.99 2.67 -21.28
N ASP A 528 8.59 3.10 -22.39
CA ASP A 528 8.46 2.43 -23.69
C ASP A 528 9.82 2.40 -24.42
N ALA A 529 9.82 1.96 -25.67
CA ALA A 529 11.03 1.89 -26.50
C ALA A 529 11.73 3.26 -26.74
N ARG A 530 11.04 4.39 -26.51
CA ARG A 530 11.54 5.74 -26.75
C ARG A 530 12.09 6.39 -25.48
N GLY A 531 11.60 5.99 -24.31
CA GLY A 531 12.06 6.55 -23.04
C GLY A 531 11.11 6.39 -21.88
N ILE A 532 11.28 7.26 -20.89
CA ILE A 532 10.47 7.27 -19.66
C ILE A 532 9.06 7.83 -19.97
N VAL A 533 8.06 7.33 -19.26
CA VAL A 533 6.68 7.87 -19.24
C VAL A 533 6.33 8.20 -17.78
N TRP A 534 6.67 9.40 -17.32
CA TRP A 534 6.47 9.76 -15.92
C TRP A 534 4.99 9.84 -15.53
N PRO A 535 4.60 9.38 -14.31
CA PRO A 535 3.39 9.88 -13.68
C PRO A 535 3.47 11.40 -13.57
N THR A 536 2.44 12.11 -14.04
CA THR A 536 2.45 13.58 -14.16
C THR A 536 2.77 14.29 -12.84
N ALA A 537 2.41 13.69 -11.70
CA ALA A 537 2.66 14.23 -10.37
C ALA A 537 4.16 14.39 -10.03
N ILE A 538 5.02 13.53 -10.59
CA ILE A 538 6.45 13.47 -10.26
C ILE A 538 7.37 13.72 -11.44
N ALA A 539 6.84 13.89 -12.66
CA ALA A 539 7.62 14.26 -13.83
C ALA A 539 8.53 15.46 -13.54
N PRO A 540 9.81 15.46 -13.96
CA PRO A 540 10.73 16.55 -13.63
C PRO A 540 10.19 17.91 -14.10
N TYR A 541 9.73 18.01 -15.34
CA TYR A 541 8.91 19.13 -15.83
C TYR A 541 7.65 18.52 -16.45
N LYS A 542 6.50 19.21 -16.35
CA LYS A 542 5.25 18.71 -16.94
C LYS A 542 5.17 19.05 -18.43
N VAL A 543 5.67 20.23 -18.81
CA VAL A 543 5.61 20.73 -20.18
C VAL A 543 7.00 21.12 -20.67
N VAL A 544 7.37 20.64 -21.86
CA VAL A 544 8.52 21.16 -22.61
C VAL A 544 8.06 21.88 -23.87
N VAL A 545 8.57 23.09 -24.10
CA VAL A 545 8.31 23.89 -25.30
C VAL A 545 9.53 23.85 -26.21
N LEU A 546 9.35 23.48 -27.47
CA LEU A 546 10.41 23.35 -28.48
C LEU A 546 10.14 24.31 -29.64
N ALA A 547 11.13 25.10 -30.04
CA ALA A 547 11.13 25.73 -31.37
C ALA A 547 11.91 24.86 -32.37
N ILE A 548 11.28 24.55 -33.50
CA ILE A 548 11.85 23.74 -34.57
C ILE A 548 12.00 24.59 -35.83
N GLY A 549 13.21 24.63 -36.37
CA GLY A 549 13.53 25.44 -37.55
C GLY A 549 13.95 26.87 -37.23
N SER A 550 14.39 27.13 -35.99
CA SER A 550 15.07 28.38 -35.62
C SER A 550 16.50 28.17 -35.16
N SER A 551 17.41 29.05 -35.56
CA SER A 551 18.85 28.98 -35.25
C SER A 551 19.31 30.02 -34.22
N SER A 552 18.45 30.99 -33.89
CA SER A 552 18.69 32.06 -32.93
C SER A 552 17.40 32.47 -32.19
N ALA A 553 17.55 33.12 -31.04
CA ALA A 553 16.42 33.56 -30.20
C ALA A 553 15.58 34.69 -30.84
N ASP A 554 16.14 35.43 -31.79
CA ASP A 554 15.50 36.59 -32.44
C ASP A 554 14.56 36.19 -33.58
N GLU A 555 14.54 34.91 -33.97
CA GLU A 555 13.69 34.43 -35.05
C GLU A 555 12.23 34.25 -34.61
N PRO A 556 11.25 34.43 -35.53
CA PRO A 556 9.83 34.42 -35.18
C PRO A 556 9.38 33.17 -34.41
N LEU A 557 9.79 31.96 -34.83
CA LEU A 557 9.40 30.72 -34.15
C LEU A 557 9.99 30.61 -32.74
N ALA A 558 11.23 31.08 -32.54
CA ALA A 558 11.86 31.11 -31.22
C ALA A 558 11.16 32.11 -30.29
N GLN A 559 10.83 33.30 -30.79
CA GLN A 559 10.06 34.31 -30.04
C GLN A 559 8.67 33.81 -29.66
N THR A 560 7.98 33.10 -30.55
CA THR A 560 6.71 32.45 -30.26
C THR A 560 6.87 31.38 -29.18
N ALA A 561 7.88 30.51 -29.27
CA ALA A 561 8.12 29.49 -28.26
C ALA A 561 8.39 30.11 -26.87
N VAL A 562 9.14 31.20 -26.81
CA VAL A 562 9.37 31.99 -25.59
C VAL A 562 8.07 32.58 -25.04
N ALA A 563 7.21 33.12 -25.91
CA ALA A 563 5.92 33.68 -25.52
C ALA A 563 4.98 32.62 -24.94
N ILE A 564 4.89 31.45 -25.58
CA ILE A 564 4.11 30.31 -25.11
C ILE A 564 4.63 29.79 -23.77
N ALA A 565 5.95 29.63 -23.63
CA ALA A 565 6.54 29.21 -22.36
C ALA A 565 6.22 30.21 -21.23
N ARG A 566 6.22 31.51 -21.51
CA ARG A 566 5.85 32.56 -20.54
C ARG A 566 4.37 32.49 -20.17
N GLU A 567 3.50 32.26 -21.13
CA GLU A 567 2.06 32.13 -20.90
C GLU A 567 1.75 30.90 -20.04
N LEU A 568 2.34 29.74 -20.37
CA LEU A 568 2.21 28.52 -19.58
C LEU A 568 2.74 28.70 -18.15
N ALA A 569 3.84 29.44 -17.99
CA ALA A 569 4.45 29.72 -16.69
C ALA A 569 3.82 30.92 -15.95
N SER A 570 2.72 31.47 -16.45
CA SER A 570 2.05 32.63 -15.81
C SER A 570 1.27 32.27 -14.54
N GLY A 571 1.00 30.97 -14.32
CA GLY A 571 0.10 30.48 -13.28
C GLY A 571 -1.39 30.50 -13.67
N ALA A 572 -1.72 30.91 -14.90
CA ALA A 572 -3.10 30.93 -15.39
C ALA A 572 -3.66 29.54 -15.72
N VAL A 573 -2.81 28.52 -15.89
CA VAL A 573 -3.20 27.15 -16.19
C VAL A 573 -3.42 26.39 -14.88
N ALA A 574 -4.67 26.05 -14.57
CA ALA A 574 -4.97 25.28 -13.36
C ALA A 574 -4.25 23.91 -13.37
N GLY A 575 -3.56 23.57 -12.27
CA GLY A 575 -2.83 22.31 -12.12
C GLY A 575 -1.42 22.27 -12.74
N LEU A 576 -1.00 23.33 -13.44
CA LEU A 576 0.37 23.50 -13.92
C LEU A 576 1.10 24.53 -13.05
N ASP A 577 2.13 24.07 -12.34
CA ASP A 577 3.02 24.95 -11.59
C ASP A 577 3.91 25.73 -12.59
N PRO A 578 4.11 27.06 -12.41
CA PRO A 578 5.07 27.83 -13.20
C PRO A 578 6.45 27.17 -13.33
N ASP A 579 6.93 26.53 -12.26
CA ASP A 579 8.23 25.87 -12.23
C ASP A 579 8.27 24.58 -13.08
N ASP A 580 7.12 24.09 -13.55
CA ASP A 580 6.99 22.87 -14.35
C ASP A 580 7.07 23.08 -15.87
N VAL A 581 7.39 24.31 -16.30
CA VAL A 581 7.58 24.66 -17.71
C VAL A 581 9.07 24.74 -18.05
N LEU A 582 9.46 23.99 -19.07
CA LEU A 582 10.82 23.97 -19.63
C LEU A 582 10.80 24.46 -21.09
N LEU A 583 11.68 25.41 -21.43
CA LEU A 583 11.93 25.80 -22.82
C LEU A 583 13.24 25.15 -23.31
N ASP A 584 13.18 24.45 -24.45
CA ASP A 584 14.39 24.01 -25.14
C ASP A 584 14.98 25.09 -26.06
N ASP A 585 15.73 25.98 -25.41
CA ASP A 585 16.38 27.15 -25.98
C ASP A 585 17.72 26.84 -26.67
N ARG A 586 18.06 25.56 -26.88
CA ARG A 586 19.25 25.17 -27.65
C ARG A 586 18.98 25.36 -29.14
N TRP A 587 18.93 26.60 -29.63
CA TRP A 587 18.50 26.93 -30.99
C TRP A 587 19.32 26.24 -32.09
N ARG A 588 20.61 26.01 -31.85
CA ARG A 588 21.50 25.31 -32.81
C ARG A 588 21.37 23.78 -32.79
N GLU A 589 20.63 23.21 -31.85
CA GLU A 589 20.44 21.77 -31.74
C GLU A 589 19.49 21.27 -32.82
N ARG A 590 19.79 20.09 -33.38
CA ARG A 590 19.02 19.53 -34.49
C ARG A 590 17.60 19.17 -34.03
N PRO A 591 16.56 19.43 -34.85
CA PRO A 591 15.18 19.08 -34.52
C PRO A 591 14.99 17.64 -34.04
N GLY A 592 15.55 16.67 -34.76
CA GLY A 592 15.45 15.25 -34.39
C GLY A 592 16.11 14.94 -33.04
N SER A 593 17.18 15.65 -32.68
CA SER A 593 17.88 15.47 -31.39
C SER A 593 17.06 16.04 -30.24
N LYS A 594 16.42 17.21 -30.41
CA LYS A 594 15.48 17.77 -29.42
C LYS A 594 14.29 16.84 -29.19
N LEU A 595 13.68 16.33 -30.27
CA LEU A 595 12.52 15.46 -30.20
C LEU A 595 12.88 14.13 -29.51
N ALA A 596 13.96 13.47 -29.94
CA ALA A 596 14.42 12.22 -29.33
C ALA A 596 14.80 12.40 -27.85
N GLU A 597 15.47 13.50 -27.50
CA GLU A 597 15.81 13.78 -26.10
C GLU A 597 14.56 14.01 -25.25
N SER A 598 13.58 14.79 -25.73
CA SER A 598 12.33 15.02 -25.00
C SER A 598 11.53 13.73 -24.75
N GLU A 599 11.57 12.78 -25.69
CA GLU A 599 10.93 11.46 -25.56
C GLU A 599 11.67 10.57 -24.57
N LEU A 600 13.01 10.60 -24.60
CA LEU A 600 13.87 9.90 -23.63
C LEU A 600 13.63 10.38 -22.20
N LEU A 601 13.59 11.70 -22.00
CA LEU A 601 13.40 12.34 -20.69
C LEU A 601 11.97 12.21 -20.15
N GLY A 602 10.99 12.02 -21.04
CA GLY A 602 9.63 11.60 -20.66
C GLY A 602 8.70 12.70 -20.19
N PHE A 603 8.90 13.95 -20.61
CA PHE A 603 8.01 15.06 -20.21
C PHE A 603 6.56 14.78 -20.64
N PRO A 604 5.55 14.83 -19.73
CA PRO A 604 4.17 14.47 -20.03
C PRO A 604 3.58 15.17 -21.26
N PHE A 605 3.88 16.46 -21.42
CA PHE A 605 3.42 17.27 -22.53
C PHE A 605 4.60 17.93 -23.26
N ARG A 606 4.56 17.87 -24.59
CA ARG A 606 5.53 18.52 -25.48
C ARG A 606 4.79 19.47 -26.42
N VAL A 607 5.15 20.74 -26.40
CA VAL A 607 4.63 21.77 -27.30
C VAL A 607 5.69 22.09 -28.35
N VAL A 608 5.37 21.91 -29.63
CA VAL A 608 6.28 22.15 -30.75
C VAL A 608 5.80 23.33 -31.59
N VAL A 609 6.63 24.36 -31.64
CA VAL A 609 6.48 25.54 -32.50
C VAL A 609 7.35 25.34 -33.74
N GLY A 610 6.72 24.98 -34.86
CA GLY A 610 7.41 24.66 -36.11
C GLY A 610 6.84 25.39 -37.32
N GLN A 611 7.15 24.89 -38.52
CA GLN A 611 6.70 25.50 -39.78
C GLN A 611 5.18 25.60 -39.93
N ARG A 612 4.43 24.68 -39.32
CA ARG A 612 2.97 24.74 -39.32
C ARG A 612 2.44 25.95 -38.56
N PHE A 613 3.13 26.36 -37.49
CA PHE A 613 2.81 27.61 -36.80
C PHE A 613 3.01 28.82 -37.71
N ALA A 614 4.12 28.88 -38.46
CA ALA A 614 4.37 29.97 -39.40
C ALA A 614 3.33 30.08 -40.53
N ARG A 615 2.73 28.95 -40.94
CA ARG A 615 1.76 28.90 -42.05
C ARG A 615 0.31 29.05 -41.60
N GLU A 616 -0.04 28.42 -40.48
CA GLU A 616 -1.44 28.22 -40.04
C GLU A 616 -1.70 28.80 -38.64
N GLY A 617 -0.68 29.28 -37.92
CA GLY A 617 -0.81 29.75 -36.53
C GLY A 617 -1.06 28.62 -35.52
N LEU A 618 -0.84 27.37 -35.93
CA LEU A 618 -1.08 26.18 -35.11
C LEU A 618 0.21 25.64 -34.47
N VAL A 619 0.17 25.33 -33.18
CA VAL A 619 1.22 24.56 -32.48
C VAL A 619 0.83 23.10 -32.37
N GLU A 620 1.83 22.20 -32.38
CA GLU A 620 1.63 20.78 -32.10
C GLU A 620 1.80 20.55 -30.60
N VAL A 621 0.80 19.96 -29.95
CA VAL A 621 0.88 19.49 -28.57
C VAL A 621 0.84 17.97 -28.60
N GLN A 622 1.87 17.35 -28.02
CA GLN A 622 1.97 15.92 -27.93
C GLN A 622 1.89 15.46 -26.48
N THR A 623 1.08 14.43 -26.25
CA THR A 623 1.04 13.69 -24.99
C THR A 623 2.04 12.54 -25.00
N ARG A 624 2.96 12.48 -24.04
CA ARG A 624 4.04 11.48 -24.01
C ARG A 624 3.54 10.05 -23.85
N ALA A 625 2.54 9.82 -23.01
CA ALA A 625 2.03 8.48 -22.70
C ALA A 625 1.39 7.78 -23.91
N THR A 626 0.73 8.54 -24.78
CA THR A 626 -0.04 8.01 -25.93
C THR A 626 0.61 8.33 -27.27
N LEU A 627 1.57 9.25 -27.27
CA LEU A 627 2.18 9.87 -28.45
C LEU A 627 1.18 10.60 -29.36
N ALA A 628 -0.08 10.77 -28.91
CA ALA A 628 -1.12 11.50 -29.61
C ALA A 628 -0.70 12.95 -29.81
N LYS A 629 -1.01 13.48 -31.00
CA LYS A 629 -0.65 14.83 -31.44
C LYS A 629 -1.92 15.60 -31.74
N ASP A 630 -2.08 16.72 -31.05
CA ASP A 630 -3.15 17.66 -31.27
C ASP A 630 -2.58 18.97 -31.81
N PHE A 631 -3.34 19.65 -32.66
CA PHE A 631 -2.96 20.93 -33.23
C PHE A 631 -3.88 22.02 -32.72
N SER A 632 -3.33 23.07 -32.11
CA SER A 632 -4.11 24.16 -31.53
C SER A 632 -3.65 25.52 -32.01
N GLY A 633 -4.62 26.40 -32.28
CA GLY A 633 -4.35 27.77 -32.71
C GLY A 633 -3.96 28.66 -31.54
N VAL A 634 -3.00 29.56 -31.76
CA VAL A 634 -2.54 30.52 -30.75
C VAL A 634 -3.20 31.88 -30.97
N THR A 635 -4.52 31.96 -30.79
CA THR A 635 -5.24 33.25 -30.78
C THR A 635 -5.34 33.80 -29.35
N THR A 636 -4.23 34.29 -28.79
CA THR A 636 -4.15 35.07 -27.52
C THR A 636 -4.82 34.51 -26.25
N SER A 637 -5.24 33.24 -26.22
CA SER A 637 -5.86 32.56 -25.06
C SER A 637 -6.03 31.00 -25.17
N PRO A 638 -6.00 30.32 -26.35
CA PRO A 638 -6.35 28.89 -26.44
C PRO A 638 -5.25 27.87 -26.11
N CYS A 639 -3.97 28.25 -25.97
CA CYS A 639 -2.93 27.28 -25.59
C CYS A 639 -3.15 26.73 -24.17
N ILE A 640 -3.59 27.60 -23.26
CA ILE A 640 -4.00 27.26 -21.89
C ILE A 640 -5.18 26.27 -21.91
N ALA A 641 -6.20 26.54 -22.73
CA ALA A 641 -7.41 25.71 -22.81
C ALA A 641 -7.12 24.28 -23.32
N LEU A 642 -6.15 24.10 -24.22
CA LEU A 642 -5.80 22.78 -24.75
C LEU A 642 -4.98 21.94 -23.76
N VAL A 643 -4.01 22.53 -23.06
CA VAL A 643 -3.27 21.80 -22.00
C VAL A 643 -4.24 21.36 -20.89
N MET A 644 -5.23 22.21 -20.57
CA MET A 644 -6.31 21.87 -19.66
C MET A 644 -7.25 20.78 -20.20
N SER A 645 -7.69 20.87 -21.46
CA SER A 645 -8.58 19.86 -22.05
C SER A 645 -7.87 18.50 -22.19
N LEU A 646 -6.57 18.48 -22.49
CA LEU A 646 -5.79 17.24 -22.58
C LEU A 646 -5.61 16.54 -21.23
N SER A 647 -5.56 17.28 -20.11
CA SER A 647 -5.57 16.69 -18.77
C SER A 647 -6.89 15.97 -18.44
N LEU A 648 -8.01 16.47 -18.97
CA LEU A 648 -9.35 15.89 -18.84
C LEU A 648 -9.59 14.77 -19.86
N SER A 649 -9.08 14.93 -21.09
CA SER A 649 -9.13 13.93 -22.16
C SER A 649 -8.20 12.75 -21.93
N LEU A 650 -7.06 12.91 -21.23
CA LEU A 650 -6.23 11.78 -20.77
C LEU A 650 -6.92 10.95 -19.69
N LEU A 651 -7.78 11.56 -18.88
CA LEU A 651 -8.65 10.84 -17.95
C LEU A 651 -9.65 9.96 -18.73
N LEU A 652 -10.18 10.47 -19.85
CA LEU A 652 -11.13 9.79 -20.73
C LEU A 652 -10.46 8.80 -21.70
N LEU A 653 -9.21 9.03 -22.12
CA LEU A 653 -8.47 8.15 -23.04
C LEU A 653 -7.76 7.01 -22.29
N ALA A 654 -7.38 7.21 -21.02
CA ALA A 654 -6.98 6.12 -20.13
C ALA A 654 -8.10 5.09 -19.92
N LEU A 655 -9.37 5.52 -20.01
CA LEU A 655 -10.53 4.63 -20.05
C LEU A 655 -10.69 3.90 -21.40
N GLN A 656 -10.17 4.45 -22.51
CA GLN A 656 -10.29 3.85 -23.86
C GLN A 656 -9.10 2.93 -24.24
N ILE A 657 -7.88 3.17 -23.74
CA ILE A 657 -6.70 2.33 -24.04
C ILE A 657 -6.76 0.95 -23.36
N ILE A 658 -7.61 0.80 -22.33
CA ILE A 658 -7.93 -0.52 -21.73
C ILE A 658 -8.75 -1.40 -22.70
N GLY A 659 -9.32 -0.83 -23.78
CA GLY A 659 -10.28 -1.52 -24.65
C GLY A 659 -9.71 -2.35 -25.82
N MET A 660 -8.41 -2.36 -26.12
CA MET A 660 -7.89 -3.09 -27.30
C MET A 660 -6.54 -3.77 -27.07
N ALA A 661 -6.51 -4.80 -26.23
CA ALA A 661 -5.68 -6.01 -26.41
C ALA A 661 -6.10 -7.09 -25.38
N THR A 662 -6.75 -8.15 -25.87
CA THR A 662 -6.91 -9.50 -25.26
C THR A 662 -7.13 -9.60 -23.74
N VAL A 663 -8.40 -9.89 -23.39
CA VAL A 663 -8.89 -10.63 -22.19
C VAL A 663 -8.00 -10.50 -20.95
N VAL A 664 -8.09 -9.35 -20.29
CA VAL A 664 -7.77 -9.20 -18.87
C VAL A 664 -9.10 -8.99 -18.16
N ALA A 665 -9.36 -9.79 -17.14
CA ALA A 665 -10.55 -9.69 -16.30
C ALA A 665 -10.76 -8.24 -15.84
N HIS A 666 -11.93 -7.68 -16.16
CA HIS A 666 -12.39 -6.47 -15.48
C HIS A 666 -12.37 -6.74 -13.97
N PRO A 667 -11.93 -5.79 -13.13
CA PRO A 667 -12.17 -5.89 -11.70
C PRO A 667 -13.68 -6.05 -11.50
N PRO A 668 -14.15 -6.93 -10.60
CA PRO A 668 -15.56 -6.99 -10.28
C PRO A 668 -16.02 -5.60 -9.80
N PRO A 669 -17.29 -5.22 -10.03
CA PRO A 669 -17.82 -4.00 -9.46
C PRO A 669 -17.55 -4.02 -7.95
N VAL A 670 -16.75 -3.05 -7.50
CA VAL A 670 -16.38 -2.92 -6.10
C VAL A 670 -17.68 -2.78 -5.32
N ALA A 671 -18.07 -3.79 -4.55
CA ALA A 671 -19.10 -3.65 -3.55
C ALA A 671 -18.56 -2.69 -2.48
N ARG A 672 -18.94 -1.41 -2.57
CA ARG A 672 -18.45 -0.33 -1.70
C ARG A 672 -19.15 -0.37 -0.36
N GLU A 673 -18.56 -0.97 0.67
CA GLU A 673 -19.13 -0.91 2.03
C GLU A 673 -19.26 0.54 2.53
N LEU A 674 -20.45 0.88 3.04
CA LEU A 674 -20.81 2.20 3.57
C LEU A 674 -21.46 2.05 4.93
N GLN A 675 -20.95 2.76 5.93
CA GLN A 675 -21.48 2.79 7.29
C GLN A 675 -22.58 3.86 7.42
N VAL A 676 -23.75 3.48 7.94
CA VAL A 676 -24.83 4.41 8.33
C VAL A 676 -24.89 4.53 9.85
N VAL A 677 -24.71 5.74 10.39
CA VAL A 677 -24.74 6.04 11.84
C VAL A 677 -25.89 6.97 12.18
N TYR A 678 -26.67 6.66 13.22
CA TYR A 678 -27.85 7.45 13.64
C TYR A 678 -27.58 8.20 14.96
N SER A 679 -27.96 9.48 14.98
CA SER A 679 -27.97 10.35 16.16
C SER A 679 -29.43 10.69 16.54
N SER A 680 -29.66 11.12 17.77
CA SER A 680 -30.98 11.53 18.31
C SER A 680 -31.63 12.73 17.58
N GLU A 681 -30.96 13.30 16.58
CA GLU A 681 -31.35 14.52 15.85
C GLU A 681 -31.66 14.29 14.36
N HIS A 682 -32.17 13.12 13.95
CA HIS A 682 -32.62 12.90 12.56
C HIS A 682 -31.54 13.16 11.47
N HIS A 683 -30.28 12.83 11.73
CA HIS A 683 -29.21 12.88 10.72
C HIS A 683 -28.88 11.47 10.19
N VAL A 684 -28.64 11.35 8.88
CA VAL A 684 -28.18 10.13 8.22
C VAL A 684 -26.71 10.33 7.81
N LEU A 685 -25.80 9.80 8.60
CA LEU A 685 -24.36 9.93 8.34
C LEU A 685 -23.90 8.84 7.37
N PHE A 686 -23.31 9.23 6.24
CA PHE A 686 -22.65 8.32 5.30
C PHE A 686 -21.14 8.44 5.49
N CYS A 687 -20.44 7.35 5.83
CA CYS A 687 -18.98 7.37 5.87
C CYS A 687 -18.40 6.14 5.19
N ARG A 688 -17.50 6.38 4.23
CA ARG A 688 -16.44 5.43 3.85
C ARG A 688 -15.09 5.92 4.38
N ASP A 689 -14.84 7.24 4.27
CA ASP A 689 -13.66 7.96 4.77
C ASP A 689 -13.91 9.47 4.60
N CYS A 690 -14.54 10.19 5.53
CA CYS A 690 -14.65 11.65 5.36
C CYS A 690 -14.64 12.48 6.63
N ALA A 691 -13.89 13.58 6.53
CA ALA A 691 -13.94 14.77 7.35
C ALA A 691 -15.11 15.72 7.03
N ASP A 692 -15.92 15.50 5.98
CA ASP A 692 -17.07 16.36 5.62
C ASP A 692 -18.07 15.69 4.64
N LEU A 693 -18.88 14.72 5.08
CA LEU A 693 -20.09 14.32 4.35
C LEU A 693 -21.27 14.09 5.31
N LEU A 694 -21.80 15.19 5.84
CA LEU A 694 -23.11 15.21 6.49
C LEU A 694 -24.16 15.28 5.38
N LEU A 695 -24.93 14.20 5.17
CA LEU A 695 -26.15 14.27 4.37
C LEU A 695 -27.32 14.40 5.34
N GLU A 696 -28.15 15.41 5.16
CA GLU A 696 -29.29 15.64 6.04
C GLU A 696 -30.54 15.02 5.42
N GLY A 697 -31.27 14.25 6.22
CA GLY A 697 -32.32 13.40 5.69
C GLY A 697 -33.32 12.95 6.75
N SER A 698 -34.55 12.67 6.33
CA SER A 698 -35.59 12.20 7.24
C SER A 698 -35.76 10.68 7.19
N VAL A 699 -35.94 10.07 8.36
CA VAL A 699 -35.93 8.60 8.54
C VAL A 699 -37.28 8.11 9.05
N VAL A 700 -37.76 7.00 8.50
CA VAL A 700 -38.89 6.23 9.06
C VAL A 700 -38.36 4.94 9.67
N ILE A 701 -38.67 4.73 10.95
CA ILE A 701 -38.41 3.46 11.65
C ILE A 701 -39.70 2.65 11.61
N PRO A 702 -39.71 1.42 11.05
CA PRO A 702 -40.92 0.62 10.98
C PRO A 702 -41.45 0.23 12.37
N HIS A 703 -42.77 0.22 12.48
CA HIS A 703 -43.51 0.32 13.74
C HIS A 703 -43.62 -1.01 14.53
N GLN A 704 -42.68 -1.95 14.42
CA GLN A 704 -42.66 -3.15 15.29
C GLN A 704 -41.34 -3.95 15.15
N SER A 705 -40.30 -3.50 15.86
CA SER A 705 -39.23 -4.38 16.31
C SER A 705 -39.30 -4.46 17.84
N PRO A 706 -39.29 -5.65 18.46
CA PRO A 706 -39.31 -5.82 19.92
C PRO A 706 -38.07 -5.23 20.61
N PHE A 707 -37.05 -4.92 19.82
CA PHE A 707 -35.98 -4.00 20.18
C PHE A 707 -36.28 -2.70 19.46
N ASN A 708 -36.57 -1.63 20.19
CA ASN A 708 -36.73 -0.28 19.64
C ASN A 708 -35.38 0.45 19.75
N PRO A 709 -34.37 0.17 18.90
CA PRO A 709 -33.12 0.87 18.99
C PRO A 709 -33.33 2.30 18.50
N THR A 710 -32.88 3.26 19.31
CA THR A 710 -32.78 4.67 18.92
C THR A 710 -31.70 4.92 17.85
N LYS A 711 -30.94 3.88 17.47
CA LYS A 711 -29.86 3.92 16.47
C LYS A 711 -29.78 2.60 15.69
N PHE A 712 -29.79 2.66 14.36
CA PHE A 712 -29.49 1.50 13.50
C PHE A 712 -28.04 1.58 13.02
N PHE A 713 -27.42 0.47 12.63
CA PHE A 713 -26.12 0.49 11.97
C PHE A 713 -26.20 -0.50 10.82
N VAL A 714 -26.10 0.02 9.59
CA VAL A 714 -26.09 -0.81 8.39
C VAL A 714 -24.80 -0.50 7.64
N THR A 715 -23.95 -1.52 7.49
CA THR A 715 -22.71 -1.45 6.72
C THR A 715 -22.82 -2.33 5.50
N SER A 716 -23.14 -1.77 4.34
CA SER A 716 -23.22 -2.54 3.09
C SER A 716 -23.09 -1.64 1.86
N ALA A 717 -23.00 -2.26 0.68
CA ALA A 717 -22.87 -1.53 -0.58
C ALA A 717 -24.19 -0.92 -1.05
N LEU A 718 -24.11 0.29 -1.60
CA LEU A 718 -25.22 0.95 -2.28
C LEU A 718 -25.35 0.40 -3.70
N VAL A 719 -26.57 0.02 -4.07
CA VAL A 719 -26.91 -0.47 -5.41
C VAL A 719 -28.21 0.22 -5.84
N PHE A 720 -28.22 0.81 -7.04
CA PHE A 720 -29.44 1.40 -7.60
C PHE A 720 -30.44 0.31 -7.93
N ALA A 721 -31.68 0.48 -7.48
CA ALA A 721 -32.76 -0.41 -7.81
C ALA A 721 -33.21 -0.17 -9.25
N ILE A 722 -33.36 -1.20 -10.09
CA ILE A 722 -33.81 -1.02 -11.48
C ILE A 722 -35.21 -1.62 -11.63
N PRO A 723 -36.26 -0.84 -11.95
CA PRO A 723 -36.24 0.60 -12.25
C PRO A 723 -36.06 1.48 -11.01
N ASN A 724 -35.41 2.63 -11.19
CA ASN A 724 -34.98 3.54 -10.11
C ASN A 724 -36.14 4.15 -9.34
N ASP A 725 -37.33 4.20 -9.92
CA ASP A 725 -38.55 4.71 -9.30
C ASP A 725 -39.31 3.62 -8.52
N GLY A 726 -38.88 2.35 -8.57
CA GLY A 726 -39.52 1.23 -7.89
C GLY A 726 -40.96 0.94 -8.33
N SER A 727 -41.36 1.35 -9.54
CA SER A 727 -42.71 1.14 -10.10
C SER A 727 -43.05 -0.32 -10.38
N HIS A 728 -42.02 -1.16 -10.51
CA HIS A 728 -42.14 -2.58 -10.83
C HIS A 728 -41.19 -3.42 -9.97
N ALA A 729 -41.30 -4.75 -10.07
CA ALA A 729 -40.33 -5.67 -9.47
C ALA A 729 -38.92 -5.38 -10.02
N LEU A 730 -37.92 -5.41 -9.13
CA LEU A 730 -36.56 -4.99 -9.48
C LEU A 730 -35.88 -6.01 -10.37
N TYR A 731 -35.46 -5.59 -11.56
CA TYR A 731 -34.74 -6.41 -12.52
C TYR A 731 -33.40 -6.87 -11.97
N ASN A 732 -32.75 -6.04 -11.15
CA ASN A 732 -31.49 -6.36 -10.47
C ASN A 732 -31.69 -6.82 -9.02
N ALA A 733 -32.83 -7.47 -8.70
CA ALA A 733 -33.09 -7.98 -7.35
C ALA A 733 -31.95 -8.86 -6.79
N HIS A 734 -31.28 -9.63 -7.64
CA HIS A 734 -30.14 -10.47 -7.25
C HIS A 734 -28.91 -9.67 -6.78
N GLU A 735 -28.70 -8.45 -7.30
CA GLU A 735 -27.60 -7.56 -6.89
C GLU A 735 -27.89 -6.84 -5.58
N LEU A 736 -29.17 -6.75 -5.20
CA LEU A 736 -29.63 -6.05 -4.00
C LEU A 736 -29.59 -6.91 -2.74
N GLN A 737 -29.36 -8.22 -2.88
CA GLN A 737 -29.32 -9.13 -1.74
C GLN A 737 -28.19 -8.76 -0.77
N GLY A 738 -28.55 -8.41 0.46
CA GLY A 738 -27.60 -7.97 1.49
C GLY A 738 -27.09 -6.54 1.32
N LYS A 739 -27.60 -5.78 0.33
CA LYS A 739 -27.13 -4.43 -0.06
C LYS A 739 -28.14 -3.34 0.30
N ILE A 740 -27.74 -2.07 0.18
CA ILE A 740 -28.61 -0.91 0.39
C ILE A 740 -29.18 -0.49 -0.96
N ALA A 741 -30.51 -0.57 -1.11
CA ALA A 741 -31.20 -0.22 -2.34
C ALA A 741 -31.33 1.31 -2.47
N VAL A 742 -30.98 1.86 -3.62
CA VAL A 742 -31.05 3.30 -3.91
C VAL A 742 -32.16 3.58 -4.94
N PHE A 743 -33.08 4.47 -4.62
CA PHE A 743 -34.21 4.88 -5.46
C PHE A 743 -34.23 6.40 -5.69
N THR A 744 -34.80 6.82 -6.81
CA THR A 744 -35.24 8.20 -7.02
C THR A 744 -36.58 8.44 -6.33
N ARG A 745 -36.91 9.70 -6.00
CA ARG A 745 -38.19 10.04 -5.35
C ARG A 745 -39.40 9.73 -6.22
N GLY A 746 -39.40 10.07 -7.50
CA GLY A 746 -40.44 9.70 -8.48
C GLY A 746 -41.89 9.93 -8.01
N LYS A 747 -42.85 9.20 -8.62
CA LYS A 747 -44.30 9.25 -8.27
C LYS A 747 -44.77 8.07 -7.42
N VAL A 748 -43.96 7.02 -7.31
CA VAL A 748 -44.26 5.80 -6.55
C VAL A 748 -43.99 6.04 -5.06
N SER A 749 -44.88 5.55 -4.20
CA SER A 749 -44.78 5.77 -2.75
C SER A 749 -43.50 5.21 -2.15
N VAL A 750 -43.03 5.87 -1.08
CA VAL A 750 -41.79 5.47 -0.39
C VAL A 750 -41.98 4.11 0.27
N VAL A 751 -43.16 3.85 0.84
CA VAL A 751 -43.52 2.54 1.38
C VAL A 751 -43.38 1.43 0.35
N HIS A 752 -43.86 1.68 -0.88
CA HIS A 752 -43.82 0.69 -1.94
C HIS A 752 -42.37 0.33 -2.29
N LYS A 753 -41.49 1.34 -2.43
CA LYS A 753 -40.05 1.14 -2.65
C LYS A 753 -39.39 0.33 -1.54
N ALA A 754 -39.72 0.64 -0.29
CA ALA A 754 -39.21 -0.10 0.86
C ALA A 754 -39.61 -1.58 0.82
N ARG A 755 -40.87 -1.87 0.47
CA ARG A 755 -41.36 -3.26 0.33
C ARG A 755 -40.67 -4.00 -0.81
N VAL A 756 -40.50 -3.33 -1.95
CA VAL A 756 -39.87 -3.91 -3.14
C VAL A 756 -38.37 -4.17 -2.91
N ALA A 757 -37.68 -3.25 -2.22
CA ALA A 757 -36.29 -3.44 -1.79
C ALA A 757 -36.13 -4.61 -0.81
N GLN A 758 -37.00 -4.68 0.19
CA GLN A 758 -37.01 -5.78 1.16
C GLN A 758 -37.30 -7.13 0.48
N ALA A 759 -38.24 -7.16 -0.48
CA ALA A 759 -38.53 -8.36 -1.26
C ALA A 759 -37.33 -8.80 -2.13
N ALA A 760 -36.49 -7.86 -2.56
CA ALA A 760 -35.22 -8.12 -3.23
C ALA A 760 -34.06 -8.50 -2.28
N GLY A 761 -34.30 -8.58 -0.97
CA GLY A 761 -33.29 -8.95 0.02
C GLY A 761 -32.35 -7.80 0.43
N ALA A 762 -32.70 -6.55 0.14
CA ALA A 762 -31.94 -5.39 0.59
C ALA A 762 -32.00 -5.25 2.12
N VAL A 763 -30.92 -4.75 2.72
CA VAL A 763 -30.80 -4.53 4.17
C VAL A 763 -31.20 -3.12 4.60
N ALA A 764 -31.32 -2.19 3.66
CA ALA A 764 -31.83 -0.83 3.85
C ALA A 764 -32.26 -0.23 2.50
N ALA A 765 -33.03 0.86 2.54
CA ALA A 765 -33.40 1.64 1.34
C ALA A 765 -33.10 3.13 1.50
N LEU A 766 -32.60 3.75 0.44
CA LEU A 766 -32.29 5.17 0.35
C LEU A 766 -33.06 5.79 -0.81
N VAL A 767 -33.80 6.86 -0.54
CA VAL A 767 -34.60 7.57 -1.54
C VAL A 767 -34.10 9.00 -1.65
N PHE A 768 -33.57 9.38 -2.81
CA PHE A 768 -33.08 10.74 -3.02
C PHE A 768 -34.03 11.54 -3.92
N ASP A 769 -34.13 12.84 -3.65
CA ASP A 769 -34.89 13.73 -4.52
C ASP A 769 -34.13 13.98 -5.82
N SER A 770 -34.83 13.95 -6.94
CA SER A 770 -34.21 13.93 -8.27
C SER A 770 -34.87 14.93 -9.21
N ASP A 771 -35.07 16.18 -8.77
CA ASP A 771 -35.42 17.42 -9.51
C ASP A 771 -36.36 17.37 -10.73
N GLN A 772 -37.04 16.26 -11.02
CA GLN A 772 -37.92 16.08 -12.17
C GLN A 772 -39.35 16.47 -11.83
N CYS A 773 -39.52 17.62 -11.17
CA CYS A 773 -40.80 18.31 -11.17
C CYS A 773 -40.87 19.17 -12.44
N ASP A 774 -41.58 18.67 -13.44
CA ASP A 774 -41.91 19.41 -14.66
C ASP A 774 -42.55 20.78 -14.31
N PRO A 775 -41.95 21.92 -14.73
CA PRO A 775 -42.49 23.25 -14.44
C PRO A 775 -43.90 23.49 -15.01
N GLY A 776 -44.41 22.61 -15.89
CA GLY A 776 -45.72 22.70 -16.54
C GLY A 776 -46.85 21.89 -15.90
N ALA A 777 -46.60 21.01 -14.93
CA ALA A 777 -47.66 20.22 -14.30
C ALA A 777 -48.32 21.02 -13.16
N MET A 778 -49.47 21.62 -13.45
CA MET A 778 -50.41 22.16 -12.44
C MET A 778 -50.76 21.04 -11.45
N HIS A 779 -49.95 20.88 -10.41
CA HIS A 779 -50.20 20.28 -9.08
C HIS A 779 -48.95 20.35 -8.17
N CYS A 780 -47.83 20.94 -8.62
CA CYS A 780 -46.80 21.45 -7.71
C CYS A 780 -47.23 22.78 -7.07
N HIS A 781 -48.32 22.74 -6.28
CA HIS A 781 -48.69 23.91 -5.48
C HIS A 781 -47.80 24.01 -4.24
N ARG A 782 -47.17 25.17 -4.11
CA ARG A 782 -46.66 25.77 -2.88
C ARG A 782 -47.65 25.61 -1.71
N THR A 783 -47.49 24.53 -0.97
CA THR A 783 -47.98 24.25 0.40
C THR A 783 -47.61 22.78 0.61
N VAL A 784 -46.46 22.44 1.21
CA VAL A 784 -46.27 22.42 2.66
C VAL A 784 -44.84 22.85 3.00
N GLY A 785 -44.75 23.68 4.04
CA GLY A 785 -43.58 24.38 4.54
C GLY A 785 -42.22 23.70 4.33
N VAL A 786 -41.33 24.46 3.70
CA VAL A 786 -39.93 24.48 4.10
C VAL A 786 -39.91 24.76 5.61
N SER A 787 -39.66 23.75 6.43
CA SER A 787 -38.78 24.00 7.57
C SER A 787 -37.37 23.78 7.03
N PRO A 788 -36.49 24.79 7.12
CA PRO A 788 -35.08 24.57 6.85
C PRO A 788 -34.60 23.46 7.79
N LEU A 789 -33.73 22.59 7.29
CA LEU A 789 -32.89 21.81 8.18
C LEU A 789 -32.06 22.85 8.97
N VAL A 790 -32.38 22.98 10.25
CA VAL A 790 -31.82 23.93 11.24
C VAL A 790 -32.11 25.42 10.94
N GLY A 791 -33.08 25.99 11.69
CA GLY A 791 -33.30 27.43 11.80
C GLY A 791 -32.96 27.93 13.21
N ASP A 792 -31.95 28.79 13.27
CA ASP A 792 -31.58 29.64 14.40
C ASP A 792 -32.78 30.55 14.76
N ASP A 793 -33.29 30.49 15.99
CA ASP A 793 -34.24 31.48 16.51
C ASP A 793 -34.01 31.70 18.01
N ASN A 794 -33.08 32.61 18.29
CA ASN A 794 -33.16 33.42 19.49
C ASN A 794 -34.41 34.29 19.40
N ASN A 795 -35.27 34.19 20.43
CA ASN A 795 -36.23 35.19 20.87
C ASN A 795 -37.71 35.02 20.41
N ASP A 796 -38.46 34.13 21.05
CA ASP A 796 -39.77 34.56 21.61
C ASP A 796 -40.22 33.70 22.81
N ARG A 797 -40.54 34.38 23.91
CA ARG A 797 -41.19 33.82 25.09
C ARG A 797 -42.70 34.06 24.94
N SER A 798 -43.52 33.04 24.68
CA SER A 798 -44.78 32.85 25.42
C SER A 798 -45.64 31.66 24.95
N ARG A 799 -46.14 30.93 25.97
CA ARG A 799 -47.47 30.31 26.08
C ARG A 799 -47.86 29.09 25.22
N ASN A 800 -47.97 28.01 25.99
CA ASN A 800 -49.09 27.05 26.09
C ASN A 800 -48.87 25.63 25.57
N ALA A 801 -49.02 24.73 26.53
CA ALA A 801 -48.97 23.29 26.46
C ALA A 801 -50.11 22.68 25.62
N ALA A 802 -49.88 21.41 25.24
CA ALA A 802 -50.77 20.46 24.57
C ALA A 802 -50.73 20.47 23.04
N HIS A 803 -49.70 19.86 22.44
CA HIS A 803 -49.80 18.91 21.32
C HIS A 803 -48.41 18.27 21.08
N SER A 804 -48.12 17.16 21.77
CA SER A 804 -46.98 16.31 21.43
C SER A 804 -47.37 15.33 20.34
N ARG A 805 -46.80 15.45 19.13
CA ARG A 805 -46.47 14.34 18.21
C ARG A 805 -45.64 14.88 17.05
N ARG A 806 -44.53 14.20 16.80
CA ARG A 806 -43.43 14.53 15.88
C ARG A 806 -43.94 14.75 14.46
N ILE A 807 -43.51 15.84 13.82
CA ILE A 807 -43.80 16.17 12.43
C ILE A 807 -42.54 15.83 11.61
N GLY A 808 -42.65 14.87 10.69
CA GLY A 808 -41.63 14.48 9.71
C GLY A 808 -42.24 14.40 8.31
N PRO A 809 -41.44 14.37 7.22
CA PRO A 809 -41.83 14.79 5.87
C PRO A 809 -42.62 13.78 5.01
N PHE A 810 -43.28 12.78 5.62
CA PHE A 810 -43.90 11.65 4.91
C PHE A 810 -45.44 11.70 4.97
N HIS A 811 -46.04 12.76 4.44
CA HIS A 811 -47.45 13.09 4.68
C HIS A 811 -48.47 12.29 3.84
N ASP A 812 -48.04 11.51 2.84
CA ASP A 812 -48.93 10.90 1.83
C ASP A 812 -49.13 9.37 1.95
N ASP A 813 -48.37 8.66 2.80
CA ASP A 813 -48.46 7.20 2.92
C ASP A 813 -49.21 6.75 4.20
N PRO A 814 -50.23 5.86 4.13
CA PRO A 814 -50.97 5.42 5.32
C PRO A 814 -50.07 4.68 6.32
N PRO A 815 -50.16 4.93 7.64
CA PRO A 815 -49.35 4.21 8.64
C PRO A 815 -49.51 2.68 8.61
N SER A 816 -50.68 2.19 8.22
CA SER A 816 -50.94 0.75 8.04
C SER A 816 -50.09 0.12 6.93
N GLU A 817 -49.63 0.90 5.95
CA GLU A 817 -48.79 0.38 4.88
C GLU A 817 -47.33 0.22 5.29
N TRP A 818 -46.88 0.91 6.34
CA TRP A 818 -45.53 0.75 6.89
C TRP A 818 -45.36 -0.49 7.78
N LEU A 819 -46.47 -1.10 8.26
CA LEU A 819 -46.45 -2.26 9.16
C LEU A 819 -45.61 -3.47 8.67
N PRO A 820 -45.61 -3.86 7.38
CA PRO A 820 -44.83 -5.00 6.89
C PRO A 820 -43.38 -4.66 6.49
N VAL A 821 -42.96 -3.39 6.58
CA VAL A 821 -41.56 -2.99 6.31
C VAL A 821 -40.73 -3.29 7.57
N THR A 822 -39.57 -3.90 7.42
CA THR A 822 -38.66 -4.26 8.51
C THR A 822 -37.24 -3.73 8.32
N ILE A 823 -36.95 -3.16 7.14
CA ILE A 823 -35.66 -2.52 6.83
C ILE A 823 -35.72 -1.00 7.08
N PRO A 824 -34.61 -0.35 7.49
CA PRO A 824 -34.56 1.10 7.63
C PRO A 824 -34.66 1.81 6.27
N VAL A 825 -35.37 2.95 6.25
CA VAL A 825 -35.55 3.78 5.05
C VAL A 825 -35.15 5.22 5.34
N ALA A 826 -34.29 5.79 4.49
CA ALA A 826 -33.81 7.16 4.59
C ALA A 826 -34.18 7.97 3.33
N MET A 827 -34.71 9.18 3.53
CA MET A 827 -34.84 10.18 2.47
C MET A 827 -33.71 11.19 2.56
N VAL A 828 -33.04 11.47 1.44
CA VAL A 828 -31.95 12.46 1.35
C VAL A 828 -32.32 13.59 0.37
N SER A 829 -31.78 14.79 0.61
CA SER A 829 -32.05 15.99 -0.18
C SER A 829 -31.60 15.85 -1.65
N ALA A 830 -32.04 16.75 -2.53
CA ALA A 830 -31.64 16.76 -3.94
C ALA A 830 -30.13 17.00 -4.13
N ASP A 831 -29.57 17.94 -3.37
CA ASP A 831 -28.14 18.28 -3.38
C ASP A 831 -27.29 17.12 -2.87
N ASP A 832 -27.75 16.44 -1.82
CA ASP A 832 -27.09 15.26 -1.27
C ASP A 832 -27.23 14.05 -2.20
N GLY A 833 -28.36 13.93 -2.89
CA GLY A 833 -28.56 12.98 -3.98
C GLY A 833 -27.60 13.23 -5.14
N ALA A 834 -27.35 14.50 -5.51
CA ALA A 834 -26.38 14.87 -6.55
C ALA A 834 -24.95 14.54 -6.14
N ARG A 835 -24.60 14.76 -4.87
CA ARG A 835 -23.33 14.34 -4.28
C ARG A 835 -23.19 12.82 -4.27
N LEU A 836 -24.21 12.08 -3.81
CA LEU A 836 -24.22 10.60 -3.87
C LEU A 836 -23.98 10.09 -5.30
N ARG A 837 -24.63 10.69 -6.30
CA ARG A 837 -24.43 10.35 -7.72
C ARG A 837 -23.01 10.60 -8.20
N SER A 838 -22.32 11.65 -7.74
CA SER A 838 -20.95 11.95 -8.17
C SER A 838 -19.91 10.97 -7.63
N PHE A 839 -20.25 10.24 -6.55
CA PHE A 839 -19.39 9.20 -5.99
C PHE A 839 -19.55 7.85 -6.68
N MET A 840 -20.41 7.68 -7.67
CA MET A 840 -20.74 6.35 -8.20
C MET A 840 -20.65 6.31 -9.73
N ASP A 841 -20.07 5.26 -10.29
CA ASP A 841 -19.79 5.14 -11.73
C ASP A 841 -21.06 4.69 -12.48
N TYR A 842 -21.68 5.62 -13.24
CA TYR A 842 -22.96 5.37 -13.93
C TYR A 842 -23.02 5.88 -15.37
N VAL A 843 -23.89 5.23 -16.15
CA VAL A 843 -24.35 5.70 -17.47
C VAL A 843 -25.83 6.06 -17.38
N ALA A 844 -26.17 7.27 -17.83
CA ALA A 844 -27.55 7.70 -17.97
C ALA A 844 -28.13 7.13 -19.26
N VAL A 845 -29.24 6.40 -19.19
CA VAL A 845 -29.92 5.82 -20.34
C VAL A 845 -31.40 6.12 -20.22
N GLU A 846 -31.96 6.74 -21.25
CA GLU A 846 -33.39 7.02 -21.33
C GLU A 846 -34.14 5.75 -21.75
N VAL A 847 -35.10 5.31 -20.93
CA VAL A 847 -35.97 4.17 -21.23
C VAL A 847 -37.42 4.63 -21.06
N ASN A 848 -38.21 4.50 -22.13
CA ASN A 848 -39.62 4.92 -22.16
C ASN A 848 -39.89 6.38 -21.77
N GLY A 849 -38.96 7.30 -22.06
CA GLY A 849 -39.10 8.73 -21.74
C GLY A 849 -38.70 9.10 -20.31
N GLU A 850 -38.16 8.15 -19.55
CA GLU A 850 -37.63 8.38 -18.20
C GLU A 850 -36.12 8.10 -18.16
N MET A 851 -35.37 9.02 -17.54
CA MET A 851 -33.92 8.88 -17.36
C MET A 851 -33.61 7.84 -16.29
N ASN A 852 -33.10 6.69 -16.74
CA ASN A 852 -32.67 5.60 -15.89
C ASN A 852 -31.13 5.62 -15.77
N TRP A 853 -30.62 5.25 -14.59
CA TRP A 853 -29.18 5.28 -14.29
C TRP A 853 -28.69 3.85 -14.08
N TYR A 854 -27.70 3.43 -14.86
CA TYR A 854 -27.18 2.06 -14.89
C TYR A 854 -25.76 2.01 -14.36
N VAL A 855 -25.46 1.04 -13.48
CA VAL A 855 -24.08 0.68 -13.10
C VAL A 855 -23.37 0.20 -14.37
N GLY A 856 -22.26 0.83 -14.75
CA GLY A 856 -21.42 0.30 -15.83
C GLY A 856 -20.83 -1.04 -15.41
N VAL A 857 -21.09 -2.10 -16.19
CA VAL A 857 -20.54 -3.45 -15.99
C VAL A 857 -19.02 -3.44 -16.07
#